data_AF-A0A938IRQ3-F1
#
_entry.id   AF-A0A938IRQ3-F1
#
_cell.length_a   1.000
_cell.length_b   1.000
_cell.length_c   1.000
_cell.angle_alpha   90.00
_cell.angle_beta   90.00
_cell.angle_gamma   90.00
#
_symmetry.space_group_name_H-M   'P 1'
#
loop_
_entity.id
_entity.type
_entity.pdbx_description
1 polymer ?
#
loop_
_entity_poly.entity_id
_entity_poly.type
_entity_poly.pdbx_seq_one_letter_code
_entity_poly.pdbx_strand_id
1 'polypeptide(L)'
;MIRIFDASLGGTCGTAGLSGRGGWAAACTAGRAGRAAWHAACLAAAGAGVFLAAVGAWHDAATGAEPDAPRPARGEGARPAPARTDAARDESGGAGGPRPAAARPPAPRPARGEADGGAYPALGWLVRAEAGGVALGRTRDVVEHVRGLPGIYTGAADPVVAVRFGTADSRPQDGPRSAVHREAVYDAPGGRTRIVFGRLSPAVLVESAEKSLRFAPAKAAAAPAGRPGDRRDFAPSAPEDARLPRYVAFVAAAADGRPSGPRVLAVAELGEAGVRLEMAEPWLVAWFGQDAPARGHAEVADQQSPAGSNKALLSGGGADRLDVPVLVRLERRPAALALRGGELVLEFAGPAGKVALMPLFGRRIWLAEETEAWKSGLPEEVLRQARLWARALRDFPVSVEESASADPERGEVVFAEKFAWTSMEDDWRTPPVKAAPVPPMLAVALGGGMPVTFHSGGRQVKPADGRWMDQAGGAMFIEGADAYEWRLAGLGKYVLPPAAPARPAAVPADARPLVERLERHVREMVQAGLLRPLLYIHGGLGTDWYANWYWAGGPETVGAIARAQPYLSADLQAAVREYAATELAARPPLTYDRSLYATGAERAPYAIPYDQVRAGTSAAREEAYRRRNFLLDLYRLEAARAALGVGPDPAALREQAGRLAADLEARMDWAILGPSRLRTVSNVHEARFMTLQGSAAYNSWLAGAVGLARLARRNGWAKEEQQAWRLAARLAAARVGQARYVAEMHRMGLVRGRAEDDPRCIAHIDPACTVVRWGPVGTVTMQDQEFPPFIDLVPEVGRLLGDFARPECAMYLAHLDEAFPYWYLSEGPKQTATEHRTCPLWHISGNVAAQAYVLGGKGEAVRRYVDATRFKGDLFYIQNLVAAIESYAE
;
A
#
# COMPACT_ATOMS: atom_id res chain seq x y z
N MET A 1 -17.22 27.15 36.22
CA MET A 1 -16.20 27.44 35.20
C MET A 1 -16.61 28.55 34.23
N ILE A 2 -17.77 28.48 33.57
CA ILE A 2 -18.22 29.55 32.64
C ILE A 2 -18.44 30.92 33.33
N ARG A 3 -18.96 30.97 34.57
CA ARG A 3 -19.12 32.22 35.33
C ARG A 3 -17.82 32.85 35.86
N ILE A 4 -16.71 32.11 35.85
CA ILE A 4 -15.38 32.65 36.22
C ILE A 4 -14.74 33.35 35.01
N PHE A 5 -15.16 33.00 33.78
CA PHE A 5 -14.67 33.60 32.55
C PHE A 5 -15.28 34.98 32.27
N ASP A 6 -16.54 35.21 32.66
CA ASP A 6 -17.23 36.50 32.42
C ASP A 6 -16.73 37.66 33.31
N ALA A 7 -16.15 37.37 34.49
CA ALA A 7 -15.71 38.42 35.41
C ALA A 7 -14.35 39.04 35.03
N SER A 8 -13.57 38.41 34.15
CA SER A 8 -12.20 38.84 33.80
C SER A 8 -12.08 39.72 32.55
N LEU A 9 -13.16 39.96 31.80
CA LEU A 9 -13.12 40.71 30.52
C LEU A 9 -13.96 41.99 30.51
N GLY A 10 -14.38 42.49 31.68
CA GLY A 10 -15.00 43.81 31.83
C GLY A 10 -13.97 44.94 31.74
N GLY A 11 -13.37 45.16 30.57
CA GLY A 11 -12.43 46.25 30.33
C GLY A 11 -12.39 46.63 28.86
N THR A 12 -13.09 47.72 28.53
CA THR A 12 -13.08 48.34 27.20
C THR A 12 -11.66 48.72 26.78
N CYS A 13 -11.08 48.00 25.81
CA CYS A 13 -9.91 48.45 25.07
C CYS A 13 -10.35 48.80 23.65
N GLY A 14 -10.47 50.11 23.41
CA GLY A 14 -10.74 50.67 22.10
C GLY A 14 -9.63 50.34 21.11
N THR A 15 -10.03 50.17 19.86
CA THR A 15 -9.18 50.02 18.68
C THR A 15 -8.28 51.24 18.49
N ALA A 16 -6.98 51.10 18.78
CA ALA A 16 -5.94 52.01 18.31
C ALA A 16 -4.78 51.20 17.75
N GLY A 17 -4.44 51.48 16.49
CA GLY A 17 -3.43 50.75 15.72
C GLY A 17 -2.02 50.90 16.31
N LEU A 18 -1.30 49.78 16.37
CA LEU A 18 0.12 49.73 16.72
C LEU A 18 0.91 49.14 15.54
N SER A 19 1.27 50.01 14.60
CA SER A 19 2.34 49.76 13.63
C SER A 19 3.66 50.31 14.20
N GLY A 20 4.43 49.47 14.86
CA GLY A 20 5.78 49.84 15.33
C GLY A 20 6.46 48.77 16.16
N ARG A 21 7.75 48.51 15.86
CA ARG A 21 8.60 47.45 16.45
C ARG A 21 8.85 47.54 17.98
N GLY A 22 8.23 48.48 18.69
CA GLY A 22 8.37 48.65 20.15
C GLY A 22 7.30 47.94 21.01
N GLY A 23 6.16 47.53 20.44
CA GLY A 23 5.01 47.04 21.23
C GLY A 23 5.15 45.62 21.83
N TRP A 24 6.08 44.82 21.33
CA TRP A 24 6.19 43.40 21.71
C TRP A 24 6.89 43.15 23.06
N ALA A 25 7.74 44.08 23.51
CA ALA A 25 8.46 43.91 24.78
C ALA A 25 7.52 44.07 26.00
N ALA A 26 6.55 44.98 25.94
CA ALA A 26 5.60 45.24 27.03
C ALA A 26 4.55 44.13 27.21
N ALA A 27 4.13 43.48 26.11
CA ALA A 27 3.20 42.35 26.18
C ALA A 27 3.85 41.10 26.83
N CYS A 28 5.16 40.91 26.62
CA CYS A 28 5.91 39.79 27.19
C CYS A 28 6.14 39.91 28.70
N THR A 29 6.21 41.11 29.27
CA THR A 29 6.34 41.33 30.72
C THR A 29 5.00 41.15 31.44
N ALA A 30 3.89 41.61 30.86
CA ALA A 30 2.55 41.39 31.40
C ALA A 30 2.17 39.89 31.44
N GLY A 31 2.56 39.12 30.42
CA GLY A 31 2.33 37.67 30.36
C GLY A 31 3.18 36.81 31.32
N ARG A 32 4.23 37.37 31.94
CA ARG A 32 5.02 36.67 32.98
C ARG A 32 4.42 36.88 34.37
N ALA A 33 3.89 38.08 34.67
CA ALA A 33 3.21 38.35 35.93
C ALA A 33 1.91 37.52 36.09
N GLY A 34 1.14 37.35 35.01
CA GLY A 34 -0.07 36.51 35.01
C GLY A 34 0.20 35.02 35.24
N ARG A 35 1.35 34.51 34.77
CA ARG A 35 1.75 33.11 34.98
C ARG A 35 2.16 32.80 36.41
N ALA A 36 2.81 33.74 37.10
CA ALA A 36 3.15 33.60 38.52
C ALA A 36 1.89 33.60 39.40
N ALA A 37 0.92 34.47 39.11
CA ALA A 37 -0.36 34.51 39.82
C ALA A 37 -1.20 33.23 39.61
N TRP A 38 -1.19 32.67 38.40
CA TRP A 38 -1.87 31.40 38.09
C TRP A 38 -1.22 30.21 38.80
N HIS A 39 0.13 30.13 38.85
CA HIS A 39 0.83 29.09 39.61
C HIS A 39 0.56 29.18 41.12
N ALA A 40 0.48 30.38 41.69
CA ALA A 40 0.13 30.58 43.10
C ALA A 40 -1.33 30.14 43.40
N ALA A 41 -2.26 30.41 42.49
CA ALA A 41 -3.65 29.97 42.63
C ALA A 41 -3.81 28.44 42.51
N CYS A 42 -3.04 27.79 41.63
CA CYS A 42 -3.03 26.33 41.50
C CYS A 42 -2.40 25.64 42.74
N LEU A 43 -1.35 26.22 43.32
CA LEU A 43 -0.75 25.72 44.56
C LEU A 43 -1.67 25.89 45.78
N ALA A 44 -2.47 26.96 45.82
CA ALA A 44 -3.48 27.15 46.86
C ALA A 44 -4.67 26.17 46.70
N ALA A 45 -5.03 25.79 45.48
CA ALA A 45 -6.12 24.83 45.20
C ALA A 45 -5.71 23.36 45.48
N ALA A 46 -4.42 23.02 45.39
CA ALA A 46 -3.92 21.68 45.67
C ALA A 46 -3.90 21.30 47.17
N GLY A 47 -4.15 22.26 48.07
CA GLY A 47 -4.17 22.06 49.53
C GLY A 47 -5.47 21.47 50.10
N ALA A 48 -6.50 21.20 49.30
CA ALA A 48 -7.76 20.64 49.77
C ALA A 48 -7.92 19.17 49.35
N GLY A 49 -7.69 18.25 50.29
CA GLY A 49 -7.63 16.79 50.13
C GLY A 49 -8.93 16.07 49.73
N VAL A 50 -9.68 16.58 48.76
CA VAL A 50 -10.93 15.98 48.26
C VAL A 50 -10.71 15.13 47.00
N PHE A 51 -9.61 15.34 46.27
CA PHE A 51 -9.37 14.66 44.99
C PHE A 51 -8.93 13.19 45.13
N LEU A 52 -8.17 12.85 46.18
CA LEU A 52 -7.67 11.48 46.38
C LEU A 52 -8.76 10.50 46.85
N ALA A 53 -9.79 10.97 47.55
CA ALA A 53 -10.92 10.13 47.97
C ALA A 53 -11.83 9.72 46.80
N ALA A 54 -11.97 10.58 45.78
CA ALA A 54 -12.78 10.30 44.59
C ALA A 54 -12.10 9.31 43.63
N VAL A 55 -10.76 9.31 43.56
CA VAL A 55 -10.00 8.37 42.73
C VAL A 55 -9.95 6.98 43.35
N GLY A 56 -9.90 6.87 44.69
CA GLY A 56 -9.99 5.59 45.38
C GLY A 56 -11.36 4.90 45.18
N ALA A 57 -12.45 5.65 45.36
CA ALA A 57 -13.81 5.12 45.21
C ALA A 57 -14.15 4.67 43.77
N TRP A 58 -13.51 5.27 42.76
CA TRP A 58 -13.67 4.86 41.37
C TRP A 58 -12.86 3.60 41.03
N HIS A 59 -11.69 3.40 41.66
CA HIS A 59 -10.89 2.19 41.46
C HIS A 59 -11.57 0.96 42.07
N ASP A 60 -12.15 1.10 43.26
CA ASP A 60 -12.83 -0.01 43.97
C ASP A 60 -14.15 -0.42 43.30
N ALA A 61 -14.83 0.51 42.62
CA ALA A 61 -16.04 0.23 41.84
C ALA A 61 -15.75 -0.50 40.50
N ALA A 62 -14.52 -0.38 39.97
CA ALA A 62 -14.14 -0.96 38.68
C ALA A 62 -13.64 -2.41 38.78
N THR A 63 -13.29 -2.89 39.99
CA THR A 63 -12.70 -4.23 40.20
C THR A 63 -13.66 -5.22 40.84
N GLY A 64 -14.98 -5.02 40.71
CA GLY A 64 -16.01 -5.90 41.26
C GLY A 64 -15.83 -7.36 40.81
N ALA A 65 -15.18 -8.15 41.66
CA ALA A 65 -15.07 -9.59 41.54
C ALA A 65 -16.39 -10.24 41.97
N GLU A 66 -17.05 -10.95 41.05
CA GLU A 66 -18.10 -11.91 41.40
C GLU A 66 -17.51 -13.31 41.60
N PRO A 67 -18.12 -14.15 42.47
CA PRO A 67 -17.54 -15.40 42.95
C PRO A 67 -17.81 -16.59 42.00
N ASP A 68 -16.89 -17.56 42.10
CA ASP A 68 -16.79 -18.78 41.31
C ASP A 68 -18.11 -19.55 41.09
N ALA A 69 -18.38 -19.84 39.81
CA ALA A 69 -19.27 -20.93 39.38
C ALA A 69 -18.51 -21.88 38.42
N PRO A 70 -18.67 -23.21 38.54
CA PRO A 70 -17.78 -24.18 37.92
C PRO A 70 -18.05 -24.36 36.43
N ARG A 71 -16.97 -24.38 35.62
CA ARG A 71 -17.04 -24.73 34.19
C ARG A 71 -17.25 -26.24 33.99
N PRO A 72 -18.05 -26.65 32.99
CA PRO A 72 -18.27 -28.07 32.69
C PRO A 72 -17.07 -28.66 31.92
N ALA A 73 -16.78 -29.92 32.23
CA ALA A 73 -15.75 -30.74 31.60
C ALA A 73 -15.98 -30.86 30.07
N ARG A 74 -14.93 -30.60 29.28
CA ARG A 74 -14.85 -30.99 27.87
C ARG A 74 -14.06 -32.29 27.77
N GLY A 75 -14.70 -33.31 27.19
CA GLY A 75 -14.10 -34.61 26.93
C GLY A 75 -12.98 -34.56 25.91
N GLU A 76 -11.90 -35.26 26.22
CA GLU A 76 -10.74 -35.47 25.37
C GLU A 76 -11.02 -36.58 24.34
N GLY A 77 -10.89 -36.25 23.06
CA GLY A 77 -10.77 -37.21 21.96
C GLY A 77 -9.34 -37.17 21.42
N ALA A 78 -8.57 -38.22 21.73
CA ALA A 78 -7.15 -38.35 21.42
C ALA A 78 -6.84 -38.50 19.92
N ARG A 79 -5.79 -37.81 19.46
CA ARG A 79 -4.90 -38.24 18.36
C ARG A 79 -3.44 -37.84 18.67
N PRO A 80 -2.45 -38.67 18.34
CA PRO A 80 -1.10 -38.57 18.91
C PRO A 80 -0.18 -37.64 18.11
N ALA A 81 0.68 -36.92 18.81
CA ALA A 81 1.86 -36.25 18.26
C ALA A 81 3.10 -37.16 18.37
N PRO A 82 4.07 -37.08 17.43
CA PRO A 82 5.24 -37.94 17.42
C PRO A 82 6.34 -37.47 18.37
N ALA A 83 7.09 -38.47 18.85
CA ALA A 83 8.14 -38.39 19.85
C ALA A 83 9.27 -37.39 19.52
N ARG A 84 9.69 -36.64 20.55
CA ARG A 84 11.00 -36.00 20.61
C ARG A 84 11.90 -36.83 21.53
N THR A 85 13.07 -37.13 21.00
CA THR A 85 14.18 -37.80 21.68
C THR A 85 14.88 -36.83 22.65
N ASP A 86 14.98 -37.24 23.90
CA ASP A 86 15.81 -36.63 24.93
C ASP A 86 17.29 -36.90 24.68
N ALA A 87 18.11 -35.86 24.75
CA ALA A 87 19.56 -35.97 24.91
C ALA A 87 19.95 -35.23 26.19
N ALA A 88 20.41 -36.02 27.15
CA ALA A 88 20.93 -35.60 28.44
C ALA A 88 22.14 -34.65 28.32
N ARG A 89 22.28 -33.74 29.27
CA ARG A 89 23.59 -33.20 29.65
C ARG A 89 23.68 -32.94 31.16
N ASP A 90 24.81 -33.43 31.66
CA ASP A 90 25.29 -33.45 33.03
C ASP A 90 25.26 -32.12 33.77
N GLU A 91 24.97 -32.26 35.06
CA GLU A 91 25.30 -31.31 36.12
C GLU A 91 26.78 -31.40 36.46
N SER A 92 27.48 -30.27 36.48
CA SER A 92 28.57 -30.06 37.44
C SER A 92 28.93 -28.57 37.59
N GLY A 93 28.72 -28.07 38.81
CA GLY A 93 29.71 -27.29 39.56
C GLY A 93 29.90 -25.80 39.22
N GLY A 94 29.80 -24.95 40.25
CA GLY A 94 30.63 -23.74 40.31
C GLY A 94 29.94 -22.51 40.88
N ALA A 95 29.88 -22.42 42.21
CA ALA A 95 29.55 -21.18 42.93
C ALA A 95 30.62 -20.09 42.68
N GLY A 96 30.18 -18.90 42.27
CA GLY A 96 31.02 -17.72 42.14
C GLY A 96 30.17 -16.46 41.99
N GLY A 97 29.93 -15.75 43.09
CA GLY A 97 29.17 -14.50 43.10
C GLY A 97 29.94 -13.35 42.41
N PRO A 98 29.27 -12.43 41.70
CA PRO A 98 29.93 -11.31 41.06
C PRO A 98 30.11 -10.11 42.02
N ARG A 99 31.34 -9.58 42.08
CA ARG A 99 31.65 -8.24 42.59
C ARG A 99 31.10 -7.17 41.63
N PRO A 100 30.66 -6.00 42.12
CA PRO A 100 30.21 -4.91 41.26
C PRO A 100 31.41 -4.22 40.57
N ALA A 101 31.32 -4.05 39.26
CA ALA A 101 32.28 -3.30 38.47
C ALA A 101 32.07 -1.79 38.62
N ALA A 102 33.17 -1.05 38.78
CA ALA A 102 33.20 0.39 38.89
C ALA A 102 32.71 1.07 37.60
N ALA A 103 31.87 2.09 37.75
CA ALA A 103 31.32 2.90 36.67
C ALA A 103 32.41 3.70 35.94
N ARG A 104 32.48 3.56 34.62
CA ARG A 104 33.23 4.47 33.74
C ARG A 104 32.40 5.74 33.47
N PRO A 105 33.03 6.93 33.41
CA PRO A 105 32.33 8.16 33.05
C PRO A 105 31.90 8.14 31.57
N PRO A 106 30.75 8.75 31.22
CA PRO A 106 30.26 8.77 29.85
C PRO A 106 31.13 9.64 28.95
N ALA A 107 31.42 9.15 27.74
CA ALA A 107 32.06 9.92 26.68
C ALA A 107 31.16 11.09 26.23
N PRO A 108 31.74 12.21 25.75
CA PRO A 108 30.99 13.38 25.32
C PRO A 108 30.07 13.06 24.12
N ARG A 109 28.82 13.54 24.19
CA ARG A 109 27.82 13.42 23.13
C ARG A 109 28.24 14.23 21.88
N PRO A 110 28.21 13.65 20.67
CA PRO A 110 28.33 14.44 19.45
C PRO A 110 27.10 15.33 19.23
N ALA A 111 27.30 16.43 18.50
CA ALA A 111 26.28 17.41 18.19
C ALA A 111 25.08 16.78 17.45
N ARG A 112 23.86 17.17 17.87
CA ARG A 112 22.60 16.70 17.28
C ARG A 112 22.45 17.26 15.87
N GLY A 113 22.54 16.39 14.86
CA GLY A 113 21.97 16.64 13.53
C GLY A 113 20.46 16.38 13.57
N GLU A 114 19.68 17.18 12.84
CA GLU A 114 18.25 16.93 12.62
C GLU A 114 18.07 15.59 11.90
N ALA A 115 17.09 14.79 12.33
CA ALA A 115 16.86 13.43 11.86
C ALA A 115 15.71 13.39 10.84
N ASP A 116 15.99 12.88 9.64
CA ASP A 116 15.03 12.66 8.56
C ASP A 116 14.13 11.42 8.80
N GLY A 117 12.95 11.43 8.18
CA GLY A 117 11.95 10.37 8.29
C GLY A 117 12.42 9.06 7.64
N GLY A 118 12.20 7.93 8.32
CA GLY A 118 12.56 6.60 7.83
C GLY A 118 11.67 6.14 6.68
N ALA A 119 12.04 6.47 5.44
CA ALA A 119 11.61 5.75 4.25
C ALA A 119 12.72 4.77 3.81
N TYR A 120 12.35 3.59 3.34
CA TYR A 120 13.34 2.65 2.80
C TYR A 120 14.09 3.29 1.62
N PRO A 121 15.42 3.26 1.59
CA PRO A 121 16.13 3.58 0.37
C PRO A 121 15.69 2.54 -0.66
N ALA A 122 15.10 2.97 -1.79
CA ALA A 122 14.84 2.06 -2.88
C ALA A 122 16.20 1.64 -3.47
N LEU A 123 16.70 0.51 -2.97
CA LEU A 123 17.95 -0.09 -3.37
C LEU A 123 17.78 -0.57 -4.81
N GLY A 124 18.53 0.03 -5.72
CA GLY A 124 18.47 -0.28 -7.13
C GLY A 124 19.84 -0.17 -7.78
N TRP A 125 19.99 -0.95 -8.84
CA TRP A 125 21.07 -0.77 -9.79
C TRP A 125 20.64 0.19 -10.88
N LEU A 126 21.61 0.85 -11.48
CA LEU A 126 21.52 1.78 -12.58
C LEU A 126 22.21 1.14 -13.78
N VAL A 127 21.47 0.95 -14.86
CA VAL A 127 22.02 0.53 -16.15
C VAL A 127 22.17 1.75 -17.03
N ARG A 128 23.41 2.20 -17.29
CA ARG A 128 23.74 3.35 -18.14
C ARG A 128 24.38 2.86 -19.44
N ALA A 129 23.87 3.31 -20.58
CA ALA A 129 24.58 3.18 -21.85
C ALA A 129 25.57 4.34 -21.99
N GLU A 130 26.82 4.06 -22.36
CA GLU A 130 27.89 5.05 -22.54
C GLU A 130 28.66 4.81 -23.84
N ALA A 131 29.45 5.80 -24.26
CA ALA A 131 30.41 5.59 -25.34
C ALA A 131 31.44 4.51 -24.93
N GLY A 132 31.44 3.38 -25.64
CA GLY A 132 32.37 2.27 -25.40
C GLY A 132 31.89 1.23 -24.38
N GLY A 133 30.59 1.20 -24.03
CA GLY A 133 30.05 0.13 -23.20
C GLY A 133 28.72 0.42 -22.52
N VAL A 134 28.29 -0.55 -21.71
CA VAL A 134 27.21 -0.38 -20.72
C VAL A 134 27.89 -0.33 -19.36
N ALA A 135 27.58 0.72 -18.59
CA ALA A 135 28.03 0.89 -17.22
C ALA A 135 26.93 0.52 -16.23
N LEU A 136 27.29 -0.30 -15.26
CA LEU A 136 26.42 -0.73 -14.18
C LEU A 136 26.89 -0.09 -12.87
N GLY A 137 26.08 0.78 -12.29
CA GLY A 137 26.38 1.47 -11.03
C GLY A 137 25.22 1.40 -10.04
N ARG A 138 25.44 1.72 -8.77
CA ARG A 138 24.36 1.83 -7.76
C ARG A 138 24.01 3.29 -7.52
N THR A 139 22.74 3.65 -7.45
CA THR A 139 22.34 4.99 -6.98
C THR A 139 22.21 5.02 -5.47
N ARG A 140 22.84 6.01 -4.82
CA ARG A 140 22.58 6.38 -3.42
C ARG A 140 21.46 7.42 -3.41
N ASP A 141 20.46 7.21 -2.56
CA ASP A 141 19.49 8.20 -2.09
C ASP A 141 18.76 9.07 -3.14
N VAL A 142 17.53 8.66 -3.45
CA VAL A 142 16.41 9.60 -3.34
C VAL A 142 15.60 9.13 -2.15
N VAL A 143 16.08 9.45 -0.96
CA VAL A 143 15.25 9.46 0.24
C VAL A 143 14.50 10.80 0.23
N GLU A 144 13.18 10.69 0.15
CA GLU A 144 12.14 11.65 0.53
C GLU A 144 11.89 12.99 -0.18
N HIS A 145 12.82 13.69 -0.83
CA HIS A 145 12.55 15.13 -1.12
C HIS A 145 12.23 15.57 -2.56
N VAL A 146 12.29 14.69 -3.57
CA VAL A 146 11.68 14.94 -4.89
C VAL A 146 10.46 14.04 -5.04
N ARG A 147 9.38 14.43 -4.39
CA ARG A 147 8.09 13.74 -4.45
C ARG A 147 7.51 13.85 -5.86
N GLY A 148 7.69 12.78 -6.63
CA GLY A 148 7.10 12.58 -7.95
C GLY A 148 8.11 12.66 -9.10
N LEU A 149 9.02 11.68 -9.19
CA LEU A 149 9.67 11.17 -10.42
C LEU A 149 10.76 10.14 -10.08
N PRO A 150 10.58 8.84 -10.39
CA PRO A 150 11.63 8.16 -11.17
C PRO A 150 11.27 7.90 -12.65
N GLY A 151 11.68 8.82 -13.53
CA GLY A 151 11.61 8.64 -14.98
C GLY A 151 12.88 8.04 -15.59
N ILE A 152 12.80 7.63 -16.86
CA ILE A 152 13.97 7.60 -17.75
C ILE A 152 14.48 9.05 -17.83
N TYR A 153 15.71 9.33 -17.40
CA TYR A 153 16.29 10.67 -17.46
C TYR A 153 17.11 10.86 -18.73
N THR A 154 16.47 11.16 -19.87
CA THR A 154 17.23 11.61 -21.05
C THR A 154 17.69 13.05 -20.83
N GLY A 155 18.93 13.25 -20.38
CA GLY A 155 19.56 14.56 -20.37
C GLY A 155 19.83 15.03 -21.81
N ALA A 156 19.65 16.32 -22.10
CA ALA A 156 19.83 16.87 -23.45
C ALA A 156 21.30 16.90 -23.92
N ALA A 157 22.27 16.60 -23.04
CA ALA A 157 23.70 16.62 -23.34
C ALA A 157 24.37 15.24 -23.31
N ASP A 158 23.82 14.26 -22.58
CA ASP A 158 24.29 12.87 -22.51
C ASP A 158 23.08 11.93 -22.39
N PRO A 159 22.87 10.96 -23.31
CA PRO A 159 21.72 10.08 -23.28
C PRO A 159 21.90 8.97 -22.23
N VAL A 160 21.69 9.30 -20.96
CA VAL A 160 21.73 8.35 -19.84
C VAL A 160 20.37 7.71 -19.65
N VAL A 161 20.26 6.38 -19.72
CA VAL A 161 19.12 5.67 -19.09
C VAL A 161 19.47 5.42 -17.66
N ALA A 162 18.51 5.71 -16.78
CA ALA A 162 18.53 5.25 -15.43
C ALA A 162 17.41 4.23 -15.26
N VAL A 163 17.68 2.94 -15.49
CA VAL A 163 16.70 1.91 -15.14
C VAL A 163 16.85 1.59 -13.67
N ARG A 164 15.89 2.01 -12.84
CA ARG A 164 15.82 1.64 -11.43
C ARG A 164 14.97 0.39 -11.28
N PHE A 165 15.55 -0.67 -10.74
CA PHE A 165 14.80 -1.87 -10.38
C PHE A 165 13.72 -1.52 -9.34
N GLY A 166 12.48 -1.89 -9.62
CA GLY A 166 11.36 -1.78 -8.68
C GLY A 166 10.57 -0.46 -8.67
N THR A 167 10.87 0.54 -9.51
CA THR A 167 10.01 1.74 -9.63
C THR A 167 9.95 2.24 -11.07
N ALA A 168 9.10 1.64 -11.91
CA ALA A 168 8.73 2.26 -13.18
C ALA A 168 7.74 3.39 -12.89
N ASP A 169 8.23 4.56 -12.45
CA ASP A 169 7.39 5.75 -12.35
C ASP A 169 7.12 6.26 -13.78
N SER A 170 5.83 6.30 -14.09
CA SER A 170 5.27 6.69 -15.37
C SER A 170 4.93 8.18 -15.32
N ARG A 171 5.83 9.04 -15.79
CA ARG A 171 5.35 10.21 -16.52
C ARG A 171 5.14 9.76 -17.97
N PRO A 172 3.91 9.67 -18.47
CA PRO A 172 3.69 9.50 -19.90
C PRO A 172 4.20 10.78 -20.56
N GLN A 173 5.30 10.69 -21.31
CA GLN A 173 5.48 11.56 -22.46
C GLN A 173 4.59 10.95 -23.55
N ASP A 174 3.39 11.52 -23.68
CA ASP A 174 2.47 11.39 -24.81
C ASP A 174 2.22 9.97 -25.37
N GLY A 175 1.37 9.19 -24.67
CA GLY A 175 0.69 8.02 -25.24
C GLY A 175 0.09 7.06 -24.20
N PRO A 176 -0.99 6.32 -24.51
CA PRO A 176 -1.59 5.28 -23.67
C PRO A 176 -0.75 3.99 -23.63
N ARG A 177 0.57 4.10 -23.68
CA ARG A 177 1.45 2.91 -23.66
C ARG A 177 1.43 2.32 -22.25
N SER A 178 0.82 1.14 -22.15
CA SER A 178 0.86 0.24 -21.00
C SER A 178 2.29 0.14 -20.44
N ALA A 179 2.45 0.21 -19.11
CA ALA A 179 3.76 0.11 -18.45
C ALA A 179 4.37 -1.31 -18.48
N VAL A 180 3.67 -2.25 -19.12
CA VAL A 180 4.06 -3.64 -19.35
C VAL A 180 5.42 -3.75 -20.05
N HIS A 181 5.68 -2.91 -21.04
CA HIS A 181 6.91 -2.93 -21.83
C HIS A 181 7.45 -1.53 -22.06
N ARG A 182 8.76 -1.38 -21.83
CA ARG A 182 9.53 -0.21 -22.26
C ARG A 182 10.80 -0.67 -22.95
N GLU A 183 11.07 0.02 -24.05
CA GLU A 183 12.29 -0.12 -24.80
C GLU A 183 12.94 1.24 -24.93
N ALA A 184 14.24 1.28 -24.72
CA ALA A 184 15.06 2.44 -24.94
C ALA A 184 16.23 2.03 -25.83
N VAL A 185 16.43 2.76 -26.92
CA VAL A 185 17.46 2.50 -27.94
C VAL A 185 18.45 3.65 -27.96
N TYR A 186 19.74 3.33 -27.95
CA TYR A 186 20.84 4.28 -27.95
C TYR A 186 21.78 3.99 -29.09
N ASP A 187 22.03 4.98 -29.93
CA ASP A 187 23.10 4.93 -30.92
C ASP A 187 24.32 5.64 -30.33
N ALA A 188 25.36 4.87 -29.97
CA ALA A 188 26.64 5.40 -29.49
C ALA A 188 27.73 5.21 -30.57
N PRO A 189 28.86 5.93 -30.49
CA PRO A 189 29.96 5.78 -31.47
C PRO A 189 30.51 4.35 -31.62
N GLY A 190 30.33 3.49 -30.60
CA GLY A 190 30.74 2.08 -30.64
C GLY A 190 29.61 1.09 -30.97
N GLY A 191 28.40 1.57 -31.27
CA GLY A 191 27.29 0.76 -31.75
C GLY A 191 25.96 1.07 -31.08
N ARG A 192 24.91 0.41 -31.56
CA ARG A 192 23.55 0.53 -31.02
C ARG A 192 23.42 -0.34 -29.77
N THR A 193 23.09 0.28 -28.64
CA THR A 193 22.72 -0.40 -27.39
C THR A 193 21.21 -0.34 -27.22
N ARG A 194 20.58 -1.50 -27.02
CA ARG A 194 19.14 -1.60 -26.76
C ARG A 194 18.92 -2.02 -25.32
N ILE A 195 18.11 -1.29 -24.59
CA ILE A 195 17.73 -1.61 -23.21
C ILE A 195 16.23 -1.88 -23.17
N VAL A 196 15.85 -3.09 -22.77
CA VAL A 196 14.46 -3.51 -22.62
C VAL A 196 14.18 -3.79 -21.15
N PHE A 197 13.12 -3.20 -20.63
CA PHE A 197 12.68 -3.38 -19.25
C PHE A 197 11.18 -3.19 -19.15
N GLY A 198 10.54 -3.77 -18.14
CA GLY A 198 9.09 -3.71 -18.01
C GLY A 198 8.60 -4.50 -16.81
N ARG A 199 7.28 -4.72 -16.76
CA ARG A 199 6.67 -5.51 -15.68
C ARG A 199 6.53 -7.00 -16.03
N LEU A 200 6.92 -7.39 -17.24
CA LEU A 200 6.90 -8.78 -17.71
C LEU A 200 8.09 -9.61 -17.22
N SER A 201 9.17 -8.96 -16.81
CA SER A 201 10.38 -9.62 -16.35
C SER A 201 10.95 -8.87 -15.15
N PRO A 202 11.46 -9.58 -14.12
CA PRO A 202 12.18 -8.95 -13.02
C PRO A 202 13.56 -8.41 -13.44
N ALA A 203 13.99 -8.72 -14.66
CA ALA A 203 15.29 -8.35 -15.20
C ALA A 203 15.21 -7.20 -16.22
N VAL A 204 16.35 -6.54 -16.40
CA VAL A 204 16.62 -5.61 -17.50
C VAL A 204 17.44 -6.35 -18.53
N LEU A 205 16.93 -6.39 -19.77
CA LEU A 205 17.65 -6.90 -20.93
C LEU A 205 18.45 -5.76 -21.56
N VAL A 206 19.71 -6.02 -21.85
CA VAL A 206 20.64 -5.11 -22.52
C VAL A 206 21.23 -5.84 -23.71
N GLU A 207 21.09 -5.29 -24.91
CA GLU A 207 21.76 -5.77 -26.11
C GLU A 207 22.87 -4.80 -26.46
N SER A 208 24.11 -5.29 -26.54
CA SER A 208 25.28 -4.45 -26.81
C SER A 208 26.17 -5.08 -27.88
N ALA A 209 26.59 -4.25 -28.84
CA ALA A 209 27.57 -4.59 -29.86
C ALA A 209 29.03 -4.51 -29.35
N GLU A 210 29.22 -3.99 -28.14
CA GLU A 210 30.53 -3.73 -27.55
C GLU A 210 31.21 -5.02 -27.11
N LYS A 211 32.54 -5.06 -27.16
CA LYS A 211 33.35 -6.20 -26.69
C LYS A 211 33.60 -6.19 -25.17
N SER A 212 33.03 -5.23 -24.46
CA SER A 212 33.21 -5.09 -23.01
C SER A 212 31.93 -4.65 -22.32
N LEU A 213 31.66 -5.23 -21.14
CA LEU A 213 30.64 -4.78 -20.21
C LEU A 213 31.35 -4.21 -18.98
N ARG A 214 30.98 -3.00 -18.55
CA ARG A 214 31.66 -2.32 -17.44
C ARG A 214 30.71 -2.18 -16.25
N PHE A 215 31.20 -2.46 -15.06
CA PHE A 215 30.54 -2.05 -13.82
C PHE A 215 31.39 -0.91 -13.29
N ALA A 216 30.81 0.28 -13.28
CA ALA A 216 31.47 1.48 -12.83
C ALA A 216 30.91 1.84 -11.46
N PRO A 217 31.73 2.31 -10.52
CA PRO A 217 31.18 3.01 -9.36
C PRO A 217 30.33 4.15 -9.91
N ALA A 218 29.11 4.32 -9.38
CA ALA A 218 28.23 5.36 -9.89
C ALA A 218 28.91 6.72 -9.70
N LYS A 219 29.47 7.28 -10.80
CA LYS A 219 29.86 8.68 -10.83
C LYS A 219 28.60 9.46 -10.50
N ALA A 220 28.71 10.37 -9.53
CA ALA A 220 27.64 11.31 -9.25
C ALA A 220 27.22 11.93 -10.59
N ALA A 221 26.08 11.52 -11.13
CA ALA A 221 25.48 12.28 -12.19
C ALA A 221 25.25 13.64 -11.55
N ALA A 222 26.01 14.65 -11.97
CA ALA A 222 25.82 16.01 -11.46
C ALA A 222 24.33 16.29 -11.59
N ALA A 223 23.63 16.40 -10.45
CA ALA A 223 22.20 16.68 -10.47
C ALA A 223 22.04 17.92 -11.37
N PRO A 224 21.12 17.92 -12.34
CA PRO A 224 20.91 19.09 -13.18
C PRO A 224 20.73 20.27 -12.25
N ALA A 225 21.58 21.30 -12.39
CA ALA A 225 21.60 22.45 -11.50
C ALA A 225 20.15 22.92 -11.30
N GLY A 226 19.66 22.85 -10.06
CA GLY A 226 18.28 23.19 -9.74
C GLY A 226 17.94 24.57 -10.30
N ARG A 227 16.66 24.81 -10.62
CA ARG A 227 16.23 26.15 -11.05
C ARG A 227 16.68 27.17 -9.98
N PRO A 228 17.33 28.27 -10.38
CA PRO A 228 17.77 29.30 -9.44
C PRO A 228 16.57 29.75 -8.59
N GLY A 229 16.60 29.47 -7.28
CA GLY A 229 15.57 29.89 -6.32
C GLY A 229 14.85 28.80 -5.51
N ASP A 230 15.02 27.50 -5.82
CA ASP A 230 14.51 26.43 -4.95
C ASP A 230 15.45 26.28 -3.74
N ARG A 231 15.18 27.04 -2.66
CA ARG A 231 15.97 27.11 -1.41
C ARG A 231 16.15 25.78 -0.65
N ARG A 232 15.77 24.65 -1.24
CA ARG A 232 16.06 23.30 -0.73
C ARG A 232 17.32 22.77 -1.41
N ASP A 233 18.42 23.50 -1.24
CA ASP A 233 19.77 23.08 -1.64
C ASP A 233 20.30 22.01 -0.66
N PHE A 234 19.60 20.88 -0.57
CA PHE A 234 20.24 19.61 -0.21
C PHE A 234 20.87 19.09 -1.50
N ALA A 235 21.98 19.70 -1.92
CA ALA A 235 22.85 19.04 -2.87
C ALA A 235 23.31 17.74 -2.19
N PRO A 236 22.93 16.55 -2.68
CA PRO A 236 23.50 15.32 -2.13
C PRO A 236 25.00 15.46 -2.28
N SER A 237 25.73 15.49 -1.15
CA SER A 237 27.19 15.42 -1.17
C SER A 237 27.58 14.29 -2.11
N ALA A 238 28.46 14.57 -3.09
CA ALA A 238 28.93 13.55 -4.02
C ALA A 238 29.30 12.29 -3.21
N PRO A 239 28.78 11.10 -3.53
CA PRO A 239 28.99 9.93 -2.71
C PRO A 239 30.49 9.63 -2.70
N GLU A 240 31.16 9.95 -1.59
CA GLU A 240 32.54 9.51 -1.30
C GLU A 240 32.66 7.98 -1.28
N ASP A 241 31.52 7.25 -1.35
CA ASP A 241 31.40 5.80 -1.23
C ASP A 241 30.85 5.09 -2.49
N ALA A 242 31.02 5.64 -3.69
CA ALA A 242 30.70 4.88 -4.90
C ALA A 242 31.67 3.68 -5.02
N ARG A 243 31.21 2.49 -4.59
CA ARG A 243 32.00 1.25 -4.55
C ARG A 243 31.60 0.31 -5.68
N LEU A 244 32.54 -0.50 -6.14
CA LEU A 244 32.30 -1.66 -6.98
C LEU A 244 31.78 -2.84 -6.14
N PRO A 245 31.16 -3.86 -6.77
CA PRO A 245 31.05 -5.17 -6.14
C PRO A 245 32.37 -5.59 -5.53
N ARG A 246 32.33 -6.16 -4.33
CA ARG A 246 33.51 -6.71 -3.67
C ARG A 246 33.81 -8.12 -4.16
N TYR A 247 32.75 -8.85 -4.54
CA TYR A 247 32.83 -10.24 -4.95
C TYR A 247 32.05 -10.50 -6.23
N VAL A 248 32.59 -11.41 -7.03
CA VAL A 248 31.92 -12.00 -8.20
C VAL A 248 32.02 -13.51 -8.09
N ALA A 249 30.92 -14.21 -8.29
CA ALA A 249 30.88 -15.67 -8.33
C ALA A 249 30.29 -16.17 -9.65
N PHE A 250 30.84 -17.28 -10.15
CA PHE A 250 30.37 -17.99 -11.33
C PHE A 250 30.68 -19.48 -11.18
N VAL A 251 30.02 -20.33 -11.97
CA VAL A 251 30.36 -21.76 -11.99
C VAL A 251 31.50 -21.98 -12.97
N ALA A 252 32.65 -22.46 -12.48
CA ALA A 252 33.82 -22.70 -13.30
C ALA A 252 33.66 -23.98 -14.16
N ALA A 253 34.31 -23.99 -15.32
CA ALA A 253 34.47 -25.19 -16.14
C ALA A 253 35.74 -25.94 -15.74
N ALA A 254 35.66 -27.26 -15.63
CA ALA A 254 36.81 -28.13 -15.63
C ALA A 254 37.42 -28.22 -17.03
N ALA A 255 38.61 -28.82 -17.15
CA ALA A 255 39.30 -28.98 -18.44
C ALA A 255 38.48 -29.78 -19.47
N ASP A 256 37.54 -30.62 -19.02
CA ASP A 256 36.61 -31.38 -19.87
C ASP A 256 35.31 -30.62 -20.18
N GLY A 257 35.20 -29.35 -19.75
CA GLY A 257 34.04 -28.49 -19.93
C GLY A 257 32.90 -28.71 -18.94
N ARG A 258 33.01 -29.66 -18.00
CA ARG A 258 31.97 -29.90 -16.98
C ARG A 258 32.01 -28.85 -15.87
N PRO A 259 30.89 -28.56 -15.19
CA PRO A 259 30.88 -27.69 -14.01
C PRO A 259 31.81 -28.24 -12.90
N SER A 260 32.78 -27.43 -12.46
CA SER A 260 33.70 -27.76 -11.34
C SER A 260 33.28 -27.16 -10.00
N GLY A 261 32.14 -26.45 -9.96
CA GLY A 261 31.58 -25.80 -8.77
C GLY A 261 31.65 -24.27 -8.84
N PRO A 262 31.04 -23.57 -7.87
CA PRO A 262 31.11 -22.11 -7.80
C PRO A 262 32.53 -21.66 -7.45
N ARG A 263 33.07 -20.74 -8.25
CA ARG A 263 34.30 -20.01 -7.95
C ARG A 263 33.93 -18.59 -7.57
N VAL A 264 34.46 -18.13 -6.44
CA VAL A 264 34.30 -16.74 -5.97
C VAL A 264 35.62 -16.00 -6.17
N LEU A 265 35.56 -14.81 -6.75
CA LEU A 265 36.68 -13.90 -6.94
C LEU A 265 36.45 -12.64 -6.11
N ALA A 266 37.47 -12.22 -5.37
CA ALA A 266 37.49 -10.88 -4.78
C ALA A 266 37.90 -9.87 -5.86
N VAL A 267 37.10 -8.83 -6.08
CA VAL A 267 37.35 -7.83 -7.11
C VAL A 267 38.66 -7.07 -6.86
N ALA A 268 39.04 -6.89 -5.59
CA ALA A 268 40.30 -6.25 -5.21
C ALA A 268 41.56 -7.06 -5.60
N GLU A 269 41.41 -8.37 -5.88
CA GLU A 269 42.50 -9.24 -6.33
C GLU A 269 42.64 -9.22 -7.87
N LEU A 270 41.71 -8.56 -8.57
CA LEU A 270 41.80 -8.38 -10.02
C LEU A 270 42.77 -7.23 -10.31
N GLY A 271 43.82 -7.53 -11.08
CA GLY A 271 44.67 -6.49 -11.68
C GLY A 271 44.16 -6.03 -13.04
N GLU A 272 44.87 -5.08 -13.64
CA GLU A 272 44.63 -4.59 -15.01
C GLU A 272 44.71 -5.72 -16.07
N ALA A 273 45.57 -6.71 -15.82
CA ALA A 273 45.70 -7.91 -16.66
C ALA A 273 44.47 -8.83 -16.60
N GLY A 274 43.64 -8.69 -15.55
CA GLY A 274 42.46 -9.50 -15.32
C GLY A 274 42.73 -10.98 -15.01
N VAL A 275 41.65 -11.73 -14.88
CA VAL A 275 41.63 -13.18 -14.71
C VAL A 275 40.81 -13.77 -15.85
N ARG A 276 41.36 -14.79 -16.51
CA ARG A 276 40.64 -15.54 -17.54
C ARG A 276 39.40 -16.21 -16.93
N LEU A 277 38.26 -16.04 -17.59
CA LEU A 277 37.01 -16.66 -17.17
C LEU A 277 36.75 -17.94 -17.98
N GLU A 278 36.71 -19.07 -17.27
CA GLU A 278 36.28 -20.36 -17.83
C GLU A 278 34.97 -20.74 -17.15
N MET A 279 33.85 -20.27 -17.71
CA MET A 279 32.52 -20.44 -17.13
C MET A 279 31.82 -21.68 -17.71
N ALA A 280 31.26 -22.53 -16.85
CA ALA A 280 30.43 -23.67 -17.25
C ALA A 280 28.94 -23.33 -17.40
N GLU A 281 28.49 -22.21 -16.84
CA GLU A 281 27.09 -21.76 -16.86
C GLU A 281 27.02 -20.28 -17.33
N PRO A 282 25.90 -19.83 -17.94
CA PRO A 282 25.80 -18.53 -18.62
C PRO A 282 25.59 -17.35 -17.67
N TRP A 283 26.01 -17.44 -16.41
CA TRP A 283 25.68 -16.44 -15.41
C TRP A 283 26.80 -16.22 -14.40
N LEU A 284 26.81 -15.02 -13.82
CA LEU A 284 27.58 -14.68 -12.63
C LEU A 284 26.70 -13.90 -11.64
N VAL A 285 27.10 -13.94 -10.37
CA VAL A 285 26.47 -13.15 -9.29
C VAL A 285 27.50 -12.17 -8.75
N ALA A 286 27.13 -10.90 -8.63
CA ALA A 286 27.96 -9.84 -8.07
C ALA A 286 27.30 -9.25 -6.81
N TRP A 287 28.08 -9.03 -5.75
CA TRP A 287 27.60 -8.46 -4.48
C TRP A 287 28.71 -7.69 -3.75
N PHE A 288 28.34 -6.94 -2.71
CA PHE A 288 29.25 -5.99 -2.05
C PHE A 288 29.81 -6.50 -0.71
N GLY A 289 29.14 -7.44 -0.03
CA GLY A 289 29.55 -7.93 1.28
C GLY A 289 29.68 -6.78 2.28
N GLN A 290 30.78 -6.77 3.06
CA GLN A 290 31.07 -5.67 3.99
C GLN A 290 31.21 -4.30 3.34
N ASP A 291 31.49 -4.22 2.04
CA ASP A 291 31.55 -2.95 1.31
C ASP A 291 30.19 -2.49 0.78
N ALA A 292 29.09 -3.10 1.22
CA ALA A 292 27.75 -2.69 0.84
C ALA A 292 27.53 -1.18 1.07
N PRO A 293 27.32 -0.40 0.00
CA PRO A 293 27.24 1.06 0.12
C PRO A 293 25.89 1.54 0.67
N ALA A 294 24.85 0.70 0.64
CA ALA A 294 23.59 1.07 1.26
C ALA A 294 23.65 0.86 2.76
N ARG A 295 23.06 1.83 3.45
CA ARG A 295 22.82 1.74 4.86
C ARG A 295 21.33 1.86 5.13
N GLY A 296 20.85 1.09 6.08
CA GLY A 296 19.48 1.15 6.56
C GLY A 296 19.37 0.25 7.77
N HIS A 297 18.30 0.39 8.54
CA HIS A 297 18.13 -0.45 9.71
C HIS A 297 17.44 -1.75 9.30
N ALA A 298 18.21 -2.82 9.20
CA ALA A 298 17.68 -4.17 9.02
C ALA A 298 16.95 -4.61 10.30
N GLU A 299 17.49 -4.25 11.48
CA GLU A 299 16.94 -4.66 12.79
C GLU A 299 16.02 -3.64 13.46
N VAL A 300 16.20 -2.32 13.27
CA VAL A 300 15.35 -1.31 13.96
C VAL A 300 13.93 -1.28 13.40
N ALA A 301 13.72 -1.86 12.22
CA ALA A 301 12.38 -2.21 11.81
C ALA A 301 11.80 -3.29 12.76
N ASP A 302 12.60 -4.27 13.20
CA ASP A 302 12.18 -5.42 14.04
C ASP A 302 12.17 -5.10 15.55
N GLN A 303 12.86 -4.06 16.01
CA GLN A 303 12.87 -3.66 17.41
C GLN A 303 11.90 -2.51 17.67
N GLN A 304 10.67 -2.85 18.06
CA GLN A 304 9.90 -1.96 18.92
C GLN A 304 10.19 -2.27 20.39
N SER A 305 10.50 -1.22 21.14
CA SER A 305 10.28 -1.27 22.59
C SER A 305 8.77 -1.27 22.87
N PRO A 306 8.29 -1.77 24.02
CA PRO A 306 6.89 -1.65 24.44
C PRO A 306 6.33 -0.21 24.43
N ALA A 307 7.18 0.82 24.32
CA ALA A 307 6.81 2.23 24.23
C ALA A 307 6.65 2.75 22.77
N GLY A 308 6.63 1.87 21.77
CA GLY A 308 6.56 2.23 20.34
C GLY A 308 7.93 2.47 19.70
N SER A 309 7.94 2.83 18.41
CA SER A 309 9.18 3.14 17.67
C SER A 309 9.84 4.39 18.28
N ASN A 310 10.81 4.16 19.14
CA ASN A 310 11.53 5.22 19.81
C ASN A 310 12.41 5.95 18.79
N LYS A 311 12.07 7.20 18.45
CA LYS A 311 12.94 8.06 17.61
C LYS A 311 14.36 8.17 18.17
N ALA A 312 14.56 7.95 19.48
CA ALA A 312 15.87 7.90 20.11
C ALA A 312 16.70 6.66 19.72
N LEU A 313 16.07 5.53 19.35
CA LEU A 313 16.76 4.34 18.85
C LEU A 313 17.19 4.50 17.38
N LEU A 314 16.37 5.17 16.56
CA LEU A 314 16.75 5.58 15.19
C LEU A 314 17.96 6.54 15.16
N SER A 315 18.24 7.22 16.29
CA SER A 315 19.35 8.17 16.42
C SER A 315 20.55 7.64 17.20
N GLY A 316 20.47 6.42 17.74
CA GLY A 316 21.52 5.82 18.57
C GLY A 316 22.26 4.63 17.94
N GLY A 317 21.57 3.78 17.17
CA GLY A 317 22.18 2.69 16.43
C GLY A 317 22.67 3.17 15.06
N GLY A 318 23.92 2.89 14.70
CA GLY A 318 24.38 3.13 13.33
C GLY A 318 23.54 2.29 12.34
N ALA A 319 23.19 2.86 11.20
CA ALA A 319 22.46 2.11 10.16
C ALA A 319 23.28 0.91 9.66
N ASP A 320 22.63 -0.26 9.60
CA ASP A 320 23.23 -1.52 9.13
C ASP A 320 23.64 -1.39 7.67
N ARG A 321 24.69 -2.11 7.27
CA ARG A 321 25.08 -2.19 5.85
C ARG A 321 24.21 -3.22 5.14
N LEU A 322 23.62 -2.82 4.01
CA LEU A 322 22.61 -3.58 3.29
C LEU A 322 23.07 -3.95 1.88
N ASP A 323 23.10 -5.24 1.58
CA ASP A 323 23.54 -5.79 0.31
C ASP A 323 22.35 -6.24 -0.58
N VAL A 324 22.57 -6.19 -1.90
CA VAL A 324 21.61 -6.60 -2.93
C VAL A 324 22.37 -7.36 -4.03
N PRO A 325 22.52 -8.69 -3.89
CA PRO A 325 23.17 -9.52 -4.89
C PRO A 325 22.49 -9.41 -6.25
N VAL A 326 23.28 -9.24 -7.31
CA VAL A 326 22.80 -9.14 -8.69
C VAL A 326 23.21 -10.34 -9.50
N LEU A 327 22.24 -10.90 -10.20
CA LEU A 327 22.46 -11.86 -11.27
C LEU A 327 22.76 -11.12 -12.58
N VAL A 328 23.83 -11.53 -13.23
CA VAL A 328 24.19 -11.12 -14.59
C VAL A 328 24.19 -12.38 -15.46
N ARG A 329 23.20 -12.49 -16.34
CA ARG A 329 23.07 -13.57 -17.31
C ARG A 329 23.61 -13.12 -18.66
N LEU A 330 24.42 -13.94 -19.31
CA LEU A 330 25.22 -13.61 -20.49
C LEU A 330 24.80 -14.47 -21.69
N GLU A 331 24.74 -13.88 -22.88
CA GLU A 331 24.64 -14.62 -24.14
C GLU A 331 26.01 -15.15 -24.59
N ARG A 332 27.06 -14.34 -24.45
CA ARG A 332 28.41 -14.72 -24.88
C ARG A 332 29.34 -15.06 -23.72
N ARG A 333 30.29 -15.96 -23.95
CA ARG A 333 31.36 -16.29 -22.99
C ARG A 333 32.32 -15.11 -22.88
N PRO A 334 32.48 -14.51 -21.68
CA PRO A 334 33.53 -13.54 -21.46
C PRO A 334 34.88 -14.26 -21.47
N ALA A 335 35.88 -13.64 -22.10
CA ALA A 335 37.26 -14.11 -22.09
C ALA A 335 37.95 -13.83 -20.76
N ALA A 336 37.68 -12.66 -20.16
CA ALA A 336 38.34 -12.23 -18.92
C ALA A 336 37.44 -11.31 -18.07
N LEU A 337 37.80 -11.22 -16.79
CA LEU A 337 37.30 -10.24 -15.83
C LEU A 337 38.49 -9.45 -15.30
N ALA A 338 38.47 -8.13 -15.46
CA ALA A 338 39.56 -7.25 -15.04
C ALA A 338 39.04 -6.09 -14.19
N LEU A 339 39.92 -5.52 -13.38
CA LEU A 339 39.70 -4.21 -12.75
C LEU A 339 40.55 -3.20 -13.51
N ARG A 340 39.91 -2.30 -14.26
CA ARG A 340 40.60 -1.32 -15.12
C ARG A 340 40.14 0.09 -14.83
N GLY A 341 41.07 0.96 -14.47
CA GLY A 341 40.73 2.35 -14.16
C GLY A 341 39.66 2.51 -13.06
N GLY A 342 39.60 1.56 -12.12
CA GLY A 342 38.58 1.54 -11.06
C GLY A 342 37.19 1.05 -11.50
N GLU A 343 37.09 0.41 -12.68
CA GLU A 343 35.87 -0.23 -13.19
C GLU A 343 36.08 -1.74 -13.29
N LEU A 344 35.08 -2.52 -12.92
CA LEU A 344 35.10 -3.96 -13.16
C LEU A 344 34.67 -4.20 -14.61
N VAL A 345 35.49 -4.86 -15.42
CA VAL A 345 35.27 -5.03 -16.86
C VAL A 345 35.20 -6.51 -17.20
N LEU A 346 34.08 -6.94 -17.77
CA LEU A 346 33.96 -8.21 -18.48
C LEU A 346 34.37 -8.00 -19.93
N GLU A 347 35.36 -8.76 -20.39
CA GLU A 347 35.84 -8.69 -21.76
C GLU A 347 35.36 -9.89 -22.56
N PHE A 348 35.02 -9.66 -23.82
CA PHE A 348 34.53 -10.68 -24.73
C PHE A 348 35.41 -10.72 -25.99
N ALA A 349 35.56 -11.89 -26.60
CA ALA A 349 36.32 -12.03 -27.85
C ALA A 349 35.63 -11.28 -29.02
N GLY A 350 34.31 -11.20 -28.98
CA GLY A 350 33.44 -10.44 -29.89
C GLY A 350 32.46 -9.57 -29.11
N PRO A 351 31.37 -9.10 -29.75
CA PRO A 351 30.31 -8.39 -29.05
C PRO A 351 29.76 -9.17 -27.86
N ALA A 352 29.42 -8.48 -26.76
CA ALA A 352 28.81 -9.08 -25.57
C ALA A 352 27.43 -9.70 -25.85
N GLY A 353 26.75 -9.22 -26.90
CA GLY A 353 25.43 -9.71 -27.29
C GLY A 353 24.37 -9.24 -26.30
N LYS A 354 23.48 -10.16 -25.91
CA LYS A 354 22.41 -9.90 -24.93
C LYS A 354 22.84 -10.25 -23.51
N VAL A 355 22.52 -9.37 -22.57
CA VAL A 355 22.79 -9.51 -21.13
C VAL A 355 21.50 -9.23 -20.37
N ALA A 356 21.12 -10.09 -19.43
CA ALA A 356 20.03 -9.81 -18.51
C ALA A 356 20.56 -9.56 -17.10
N LEU A 357 20.03 -8.53 -16.45
CA LEU A 357 20.46 -8.04 -15.14
C LEU A 357 19.28 -8.04 -14.19
N MET A 358 19.40 -8.62 -13.00
CA MET A 358 18.36 -8.52 -11.99
C MET A 358 18.90 -8.63 -10.56
N PRO A 359 18.27 -7.96 -9.56
CA PRO A 359 18.41 -8.33 -8.17
C PRO A 359 17.97 -9.78 -8.01
N LEU A 360 18.90 -10.66 -7.59
CA LEU A 360 18.68 -12.11 -7.61
C LEU A 360 17.49 -12.55 -6.74
N PHE A 361 17.26 -11.83 -5.64
CA PHE A 361 16.16 -12.07 -4.68
C PHE A 361 15.17 -10.90 -4.62
N GLY A 362 15.07 -10.12 -5.71
CA GLY A 362 14.16 -9.00 -5.80
C GLY A 362 14.47 -7.94 -4.74
N ARG A 363 13.49 -7.62 -3.91
CA ARG A 363 13.64 -6.64 -2.83
C ARG A 363 14.20 -7.21 -1.54
N ARG A 364 14.61 -8.48 -1.50
CA ARG A 364 15.15 -9.06 -0.25
C ARG A 364 16.41 -8.32 0.12
N ILE A 365 16.39 -7.73 1.31
CA ILE A 365 17.52 -7.01 1.86
C ILE A 365 18.36 -8.00 2.64
N TRP A 366 19.65 -8.05 2.31
CA TRP A 366 20.62 -8.85 3.04
C TRP A 366 21.47 -7.94 3.92
N LEU A 367 21.81 -8.40 5.12
CA LEU A 367 22.91 -7.79 5.86
C LEU A 367 24.22 -8.04 5.11
N ALA A 368 25.08 -7.05 5.11
CA ALA A 368 26.44 -7.15 4.59
C ALA A 368 27.22 -8.34 5.18
N GLU A 369 26.99 -8.67 6.45
CA GLU A 369 27.59 -9.83 7.13
C GLU A 369 27.11 -11.16 6.55
N GLU A 370 25.82 -11.26 6.19
CA GLU A 370 25.25 -12.48 5.60
C GLU A 370 25.86 -12.76 4.22
N THR A 371 26.03 -11.73 3.38
CA THR A 371 26.62 -11.89 2.04
C THR A 371 28.15 -11.90 2.07
N GLU A 372 28.80 -11.30 3.06
CA GLU A 372 30.25 -11.41 3.27
C GLU A 372 30.67 -12.88 3.48
N ALA A 373 29.85 -13.67 4.18
CA ALA A 373 30.10 -15.09 4.38
C ALA A 373 30.19 -15.89 3.06
N TRP A 374 29.61 -15.38 1.96
CA TRP A 374 29.61 -16.05 0.66
C TRP A 374 30.97 -16.01 -0.04
N LYS A 375 31.95 -15.28 0.49
CA LYS A 375 33.32 -15.26 -0.06
C LYS A 375 33.99 -16.63 -0.10
N SER A 376 33.59 -17.52 0.81
CA SER A 376 34.09 -18.90 0.87
C SER A 376 33.33 -19.87 -0.03
N GLY A 377 32.28 -19.43 -0.69
CA GLY A 377 31.41 -20.24 -1.55
C GLY A 377 29.96 -19.74 -1.50
N LEU A 378 29.25 -19.86 -2.62
CA LEU A 378 27.83 -19.52 -2.68
C LEU A 378 26.97 -20.56 -1.95
N PRO A 379 26.02 -20.15 -1.10
CA PRO A 379 25.03 -21.07 -0.55
C PRO A 379 24.23 -21.78 -1.64
N GLU A 380 23.81 -23.03 -1.39
CA GLU A 380 23.06 -23.85 -2.37
C GLU A 380 21.75 -23.17 -2.81
N GLU A 381 21.09 -22.44 -1.93
CA GLU A 381 19.90 -21.65 -2.30
C GLU A 381 20.23 -20.54 -3.30
N VAL A 382 21.37 -19.86 -3.16
CA VAL A 382 21.82 -18.82 -4.11
C VAL A 382 22.13 -19.43 -5.46
N LEU A 383 22.80 -20.58 -5.50
CA LEU A 383 23.08 -21.33 -6.74
C LEU A 383 21.81 -21.77 -7.45
N ARG A 384 20.87 -22.37 -6.71
CA ARG A 384 19.58 -22.82 -7.25
C ARG A 384 18.78 -21.64 -7.83
N GLN A 385 18.78 -20.51 -7.13
CA GLN A 385 18.09 -19.30 -7.57
C GLN A 385 18.73 -18.71 -8.84
N ALA A 386 20.06 -18.64 -8.90
CA ALA A 386 20.79 -18.14 -10.05
C ALA A 386 20.54 -19.03 -11.29
N ARG A 387 20.58 -20.36 -11.13
CA ARG A 387 20.26 -21.32 -12.20
C ARG A 387 18.82 -21.23 -12.69
N LEU A 388 17.87 -21.05 -11.77
CA LEU A 388 16.46 -20.88 -12.12
C LEU A 388 16.29 -19.68 -13.05
N TRP A 389 16.76 -18.50 -12.61
CA TRP A 389 16.63 -17.27 -13.39
C TRP A 389 17.50 -17.27 -14.64
N ALA A 390 18.69 -17.88 -14.63
CA ALA A 390 19.53 -17.98 -15.83
C ALA A 390 18.82 -18.73 -16.98
N ARG A 391 18.07 -19.80 -16.65
CA ARG A 391 17.23 -20.52 -17.63
C ARG A 391 15.99 -19.73 -18.04
N ALA A 392 15.28 -19.16 -17.07
CA ALA A 392 14.06 -18.39 -17.32
C ALA A 392 14.31 -17.12 -18.14
N LEU A 393 15.50 -16.51 -18.01
CA LEU A 393 15.90 -15.31 -18.74
C LEU A 393 16.51 -15.60 -20.11
N ARG A 394 16.71 -16.87 -20.50
CA ARG A 394 17.19 -17.20 -21.86
C ARG A 394 16.20 -16.70 -22.91
N ASP A 395 14.91 -16.94 -22.69
CA ASP A 395 13.83 -16.38 -23.51
C ASP A 395 13.20 -15.24 -22.73
N PHE A 396 13.55 -14.01 -23.06
CA PHE A 396 13.13 -12.83 -22.34
C PHE A 396 11.77 -12.34 -22.86
N PRO A 397 10.71 -12.24 -22.02
CA PRO A 397 9.41 -11.78 -22.48
C PRO A 397 9.46 -10.26 -22.74
N VAL A 398 9.05 -9.85 -23.93
CA VAL A 398 9.07 -8.45 -24.34
C VAL A 398 7.69 -7.83 -24.48
N SER A 399 6.64 -8.60 -24.80
CA SER A 399 5.28 -8.08 -24.81
C SER A 399 4.28 -9.16 -24.39
N VAL A 400 3.09 -8.74 -23.97
CA VAL A 400 1.93 -9.60 -23.79
C VAL A 400 0.74 -9.01 -24.53
N GLU A 401 0.06 -9.85 -25.29
CA GLU A 401 -1.28 -9.60 -25.83
C GLU A 401 -2.27 -10.32 -24.92
N GLU A 402 -3.15 -9.55 -24.30
CA GLU A 402 -4.17 -10.07 -23.41
C GLU A 402 -5.54 -9.95 -24.08
N SER A 403 -6.31 -11.02 -24.02
CA SER A 403 -7.73 -11.03 -24.36
C SER A 403 -8.52 -11.64 -23.22
N ALA A 404 -9.79 -11.28 -23.10
CA ALA A 404 -10.59 -11.73 -21.98
C ALA A 404 -12.06 -11.92 -22.35
N SER A 405 -12.63 -13.01 -21.87
CA SER A 405 -14.05 -13.35 -21.97
C SER A 405 -14.63 -13.55 -20.58
N ALA A 406 -15.90 -13.22 -20.43
CA ALA A 406 -16.65 -13.46 -19.21
C ALA A 406 -17.83 -14.37 -19.54
N ASP A 407 -18.09 -15.32 -18.66
CA ASP A 407 -19.31 -16.11 -18.60
C ASP A 407 -20.07 -15.73 -17.32
N PRO A 408 -20.97 -14.73 -17.40
CA PRO A 408 -21.74 -14.27 -16.26
C PRO A 408 -22.68 -15.31 -15.64
N GLU A 409 -23.05 -16.35 -16.40
CA GLU A 409 -23.94 -17.42 -15.93
C GLU A 409 -23.17 -18.44 -15.10
N ARG A 410 -21.96 -18.80 -15.54
CA ARG A 410 -21.04 -19.66 -14.76
C ARG A 410 -20.29 -18.90 -13.66
N GLY A 411 -20.38 -17.57 -13.69
CA GLY A 411 -19.64 -16.70 -12.78
C GLY A 411 -18.14 -16.83 -12.93
N GLU A 412 -17.68 -17.00 -14.17
CA GLU A 412 -16.31 -17.30 -14.55
C GLU A 412 -15.79 -16.23 -15.50
N VAL A 413 -14.51 -15.84 -15.34
CA VAL A 413 -13.82 -14.96 -16.29
C VAL A 413 -12.53 -15.63 -16.72
N VAL A 414 -12.27 -15.63 -18.02
CA VAL A 414 -11.09 -16.22 -18.64
C VAL A 414 -10.26 -15.10 -19.26
N PHE A 415 -8.98 -15.06 -18.92
CA PHE A 415 -8.00 -14.18 -19.52
C PHE A 415 -7.00 -15.05 -20.28
N ALA A 416 -6.80 -14.77 -21.56
CA ALA A 416 -5.82 -15.43 -22.41
C ALA A 416 -4.66 -14.48 -22.66
N GLU A 417 -3.47 -14.92 -22.27
CA GLU A 417 -2.21 -14.18 -22.32
C GLU A 417 -1.33 -14.81 -23.39
N LYS A 418 -0.81 -14.01 -24.32
CA LYS A 418 0.12 -14.45 -25.36
C LYS A 418 1.37 -13.58 -25.36
N PHE A 419 2.53 -14.19 -25.24
CA PHE A 419 3.80 -13.48 -25.07
C PHE A 419 4.61 -13.45 -26.36
N ALA A 420 5.30 -12.34 -26.59
CA ALA A 420 6.41 -12.27 -27.53
C ALA A 420 7.74 -12.32 -26.77
N TRP A 421 8.75 -12.91 -27.40
CA TRP A 421 10.02 -13.25 -26.75
C TRP A 421 11.20 -12.71 -27.52
N THR A 422 12.25 -12.36 -26.79
CA THR A 422 13.60 -12.17 -27.33
C THR A 422 14.50 -13.26 -26.78
N SER A 423 14.90 -14.19 -27.63
CA SER A 423 15.79 -15.30 -27.25
C SER A 423 17.25 -14.87 -27.24
N MET A 424 17.98 -15.40 -26.28
CA MET A 424 19.42 -15.22 -26.15
C MET A 424 20.12 -16.54 -26.45
N GLU A 425 20.64 -16.69 -27.68
CA GLU A 425 21.28 -17.91 -28.15
C GLU A 425 22.69 -18.00 -27.56
N ASP A 426 22.76 -18.54 -26.34
CA ASP A 426 23.97 -18.48 -25.53
C ASP A 426 25.01 -19.53 -25.88
N ASP A 427 26.29 -19.17 -25.69
CA ASP A 427 27.46 -20.01 -25.99
C ASP A 427 27.51 -21.30 -25.16
N TRP A 428 26.72 -21.38 -24.08
CA TRP A 428 26.60 -22.57 -23.22
C TRP A 428 25.52 -23.53 -23.70
N ARG A 429 24.74 -23.17 -24.72
CA ARG A 429 23.59 -23.94 -25.22
C ARG A 429 22.60 -24.28 -24.10
N THR A 430 22.41 -23.34 -23.18
CA THR A 430 21.54 -23.50 -22.02
C THR A 430 20.13 -23.86 -22.49
N PRO A 431 19.50 -24.96 -22.03
CA PRO A 431 18.16 -25.32 -22.48
C PRO A 431 17.17 -24.17 -22.26
N PRO A 432 16.33 -23.82 -23.25
CA PRO A 432 15.41 -22.71 -23.12
C PRO A 432 14.28 -23.12 -22.18
N VAL A 433 13.97 -22.25 -21.23
CA VAL A 433 12.76 -22.37 -20.42
C VAL A 433 11.99 -21.07 -20.63
N LYS A 434 11.04 -21.10 -21.56
CA LYS A 434 10.07 -20.00 -21.68
C LYS A 434 9.29 -19.90 -20.38
N ALA A 435 9.49 -18.82 -19.64
CA ALA A 435 8.88 -18.58 -18.35
C ALA A 435 7.77 -17.53 -18.53
N ALA A 436 6.60 -17.95 -19.03
CA ALA A 436 5.49 -17.02 -19.32
C ALA A 436 5.03 -16.37 -18.01
N PRO A 437 5.23 -15.06 -17.82
CA PRO A 437 5.05 -14.45 -16.52
C PRO A 437 3.58 -14.40 -16.12
N VAL A 438 3.30 -14.63 -14.84
CA VAL A 438 2.01 -14.39 -14.20
C VAL A 438 1.99 -12.95 -13.70
N PRO A 439 0.87 -12.20 -13.85
CA PRO A 439 0.74 -10.87 -13.25
C PRO A 439 1.20 -10.86 -11.79
N PRO A 440 2.18 -10.03 -11.40
CA PRO A 440 2.75 -10.06 -10.06
C PRO A 440 1.73 -9.94 -8.92
N MET A 441 0.69 -9.10 -9.07
CA MET A 441 -0.34 -8.99 -8.04
C MET A 441 -1.29 -10.19 -8.02
N LEU A 442 -1.51 -10.85 -9.17
CA LEU A 442 -2.22 -12.13 -9.22
C LEU A 442 -1.46 -13.19 -8.42
N ALA A 443 -0.13 -13.25 -8.59
CA ALA A 443 0.73 -14.19 -7.86
C ALA A 443 0.59 -14.04 -6.33
N VAL A 444 0.51 -12.80 -5.82
CA VAL A 444 0.25 -12.53 -4.39
C VAL A 444 -1.14 -13.04 -3.98
N ALA A 445 -2.16 -12.82 -4.81
CA ALA A 445 -3.53 -13.25 -4.53
C ALA A 445 -3.69 -14.79 -4.50
N LEU A 446 -2.92 -15.53 -5.31
CA LEU A 446 -2.95 -17.00 -5.33
C LEU A 446 -2.64 -17.62 -3.97
N GLY A 447 -1.78 -16.99 -3.16
CA GLY A 447 -1.45 -17.47 -1.83
C GLY A 447 -2.66 -17.60 -0.90
N GLY A 448 -3.77 -16.91 -1.20
CA GLY A 448 -4.98 -16.87 -0.38
C GLY A 448 -6.04 -17.88 -0.75
N GLY A 449 -5.71 -18.81 -1.66
CA GLY A 449 -6.67 -19.81 -2.12
C GLY A 449 -7.74 -19.24 -3.03
N MET A 450 -7.49 -18.08 -3.65
CA MET A 450 -8.37 -17.54 -4.68
C MET A 450 -8.52 -18.59 -5.80
N PRO A 451 -9.76 -18.88 -6.28
CA PRO A 451 -10.04 -20.00 -7.18
C PRO A 451 -9.63 -19.70 -8.63
N VAL A 452 -8.34 -19.44 -8.81
CA VAL A 452 -7.69 -19.17 -10.09
C VAL A 452 -7.06 -20.46 -10.58
N THR A 453 -7.36 -20.83 -11.82
CA THR A 453 -6.70 -21.97 -12.50
C THR A 453 -5.97 -21.49 -13.74
N PHE A 454 -4.83 -22.11 -14.04
CA PHE A 454 -4.04 -21.79 -15.23
C PHE A 454 -4.13 -22.94 -16.22
N HIS A 455 -4.22 -22.63 -17.51
CA HIS A 455 -4.31 -23.61 -18.58
C HIS A 455 -3.34 -23.26 -19.71
N SER A 456 -2.60 -24.25 -20.22
CA SER A 456 -1.75 -24.07 -21.40
C SER A 456 -1.87 -25.31 -22.30
N GLY A 457 -2.04 -25.09 -23.61
CA GLY A 457 -2.32 -26.18 -24.55
C GLY A 457 -3.56 -27.01 -24.20
N GLY A 458 -4.58 -26.39 -23.60
CA GLY A 458 -5.81 -27.05 -23.15
C GLY A 458 -5.68 -27.92 -21.89
N ARG A 459 -4.51 -27.90 -21.23
CA ARG A 459 -4.26 -28.65 -19.98
C ARG A 459 -4.13 -27.70 -18.82
N GLN A 460 -4.69 -28.06 -17.67
CA GLN A 460 -4.46 -27.31 -16.44
C GLN A 460 -2.99 -27.45 -16.01
N VAL A 461 -2.37 -26.31 -15.70
CA VAL A 461 -0.96 -26.19 -15.30
C VAL A 461 -0.87 -25.45 -13.97
N LYS A 462 0.25 -25.64 -13.25
CA LYS A 462 0.53 -24.91 -12.02
C LYS A 462 1.63 -23.89 -12.31
N PRO A 463 1.48 -22.62 -11.89
CA PRO A 463 2.57 -21.65 -11.99
C PRO A 463 3.72 -22.03 -11.05
N ALA A 464 4.95 -21.88 -11.54
CA ALA A 464 6.16 -22.02 -10.77
C ALA A 464 6.45 -20.72 -10.00
N ASP A 465 6.83 -20.85 -8.72
CA ASP A 465 7.24 -19.72 -7.88
C ASP A 465 8.70 -19.36 -8.17
N GLY A 466 8.92 -18.13 -8.65
CA GLY A 466 10.24 -17.59 -8.92
C GLY A 466 11.02 -17.18 -7.67
N ARG A 467 10.44 -17.27 -6.47
CA ARG A 467 11.03 -16.83 -5.18
C ARG A 467 11.62 -15.43 -5.25
N TRP A 468 10.88 -14.56 -5.90
CA TRP A 468 11.28 -13.19 -6.18
C TRP A 468 10.07 -12.30 -6.02
N MET A 469 10.25 -11.12 -5.43
CA MET A 469 9.16 -10.17 -5.25
C MET A 469 9.69 -8.74 -5.36
N ASP A 470 8.92 -7.88 -6.03
CA ASP A 470 9.14 -6.45 -6.10
C ASP A 470 7.95 -5.64 -5.57
N GLN A 471 7.88 -4.35 -5.94
CA GLN A 471 6.77 -3.49 -5.59
C GLN A 471 5.44 -3.99 -6.16
N ALA A 472 5.40 -4.47 -7.40
CA ALA A 472 4.16 -4.88 -8.05
C ALA A 472 3.63 -6.22 -7.50
N GLY A 473 4.50 -7.11 -7.02
CA GLY A 473 4.11 -8.37 -6.40
C GLY A 473 5.17 -9.47 -6.56
N GLY A 474 4.74 -10.73 -6.44
CA GLY A 474 5.61 -11.90 -6.59
C GLY A 474 5.83 -12.27 -8.06
N ALA A 475 7.01 -12.73 -8.43
CA ALA A 475 7.26 -13.29 -9.76
C ALA A 475 6.93 -14.78 -9.78
N MET A 476 5.91 -15.14 -10.55
CA MET A 476 5.57 -16.52 -10.90
C MET A 476 5.50 -16.65 -12.43
N PHE A 477 5.61 -17.88 -12.94
CA PHE A 477 5.54 -18.12 -14.38
C PHE A 477 4.99 -19.50 -14.75
N ILE A 478 4.44 -19.62 -15.95
CA ILE A 478 4.09 -20.90 -16.58
C ILE A 478 5.28 -21.37 -17.42
N GLU A 479 5.91 -22.47 -17.01
CA GLU A 479 7.07 -23.03 -17.70
C GLU A 479 6.69 -23.64 -19.06
N GLY A 480 7.48 -23.35 -20.09
CA GLY A 480 7.34 -23.89 -21.44
C GLY A 480 6.17 -23.32 -22.24
N ALA A 481 5.51 -22.26 -21.76
CA ALA A 481 4.35 -21.68 -22.43
C ALA A 481 4.73 -20.42 -23.24
N ASP A 482 4.22 -20.33 -24.46
CA ASP A 482 4.15 -19.07 -25.23
C ASP A 482 2.86 -18.29 -24.96
N ALA A 483 1.84 -19.02 -24.52
CA ALA A 483 0.55 -18.49 -24.15
C ALA A 483 -0.06 -19.37 -23.07
N TYR A 484 -0.89 -18.77 -22.22
CA TYR A 484 -1.69 -19.48 -21.24
C TYR A 484 -3.00 -18.73 -21.01
N GLU A 485 -3.98 -19.45 -20.46
CA GLU A 485 -5.19 -18.87 -19.91
C GLU A 485 -5.14 -18.91 -18.40
N TRP A 486 -5.64 -17.88 -17.73
CA TRP A 486 -6.01 -17.96 -16.33
C TRP A 486 -7.50 -17.71 -16.18
N ARG A 487 -8.15 -18.53 -15.33
CA ARG A 487 -9.59 -18.54 -15.13
C ARG A 487 -9.90 -18.25 -13.68
N LEU A 488 -10.68 -17.21 -13.41
CA LEU A 488 -11.23 -16.94 -12.10
C LEU A 488 -12.68 -17.43 -12.05
N ALA A 489 -12.93 -18.50 -11.32
CA ALA A 489 -14.26 -19.07 -11.13
C ALA A 489 -14.90 -18.59 -9.81
N GLY A 490 -16.21 -18.80 -9.67
CA GLY A 490 -16.94 -18.53 -8.44
C GLY A 490 -17.09 -17.04 -8.11
N LEU A 491 -16.75 -16.13 -9.02
CA LEU A 491 -16.90 -14.69 -8.82
C LEU A 491 -18.39 -14.28 -8.70
N GLY A 492 -19.29 -15.11 -9.26
CA GLY A 492 -20.74 -14.90 -9.19
C GLY A 492 -21.30 -14.77 -7.78
N LYS A 493 -20.71 -15.43 -6.76
CA LYS A 493 -21.18 -15.25 -5.37
C LYS A 493 -20.97 -13.85 -4.80
N TYR A 494 -20.09 -13.05 -5.42
CA TYR A 494 -19.80 -11.68 -5.03
C TYR A 494 -20.40 -10.68 -6.01
N VAL A 495 -20.38 -10.95 -7.31
CA VAL A 495 -20.88 -10.02 -8.32
C VAL A 495 -22.40 -10.03 -8.42
N LEU A 496 -23.02 -11.21 -8.37
CA LEU A 496 -24.46 -11.31 -8.43
C LEU A 496 -25.04 -10.95 -7.07
N PRO A 497 -26.23 -10.32 -7.03
CA PRO A 497 -26.87 -10.07 -5.77
C PRO A 497 -27.10 -11.43 -5.11
N PRO A 498 -26.82 -11.58 -3.80
CA PRO A 498 -27.49 -12.64 -3.07
C PRO A 498 -29.00 -12.49 -3.33
N ALA A 499 -29.76 -13.58 -3.32
CA ALA A 499 -31.23 -13.48 -3.34
C ALA A 499 -31.61 -12.36 -2.36
N ALA A 500 -32.31 -11.33 -2.86
CA ALA A 500 -32.54 -10.10 -2.10
C ALA A 500 -32.95 -10.52 -0.69
N PRO A 501 -32.24 -10.09 0.37
CA PRO A 501 -32.50 -10.60 1.70
C PRO A 501 -33.98 -10.37 1.94
N ALA A 502 -34.74 -11.48 1.98
CA ALA A 502 -36.14 -11.39 2.32
C ALA A 502 -36.17 -10.62 3.62
N ARG A 503 -37.05 -9.62 3.74
CA ARG A 503 -37.26 -8.92 5.01
C ARG A 503 -37.25 -9.99 6.09
N PRO A 504 -36.31 -9.94 7.07
CA PRO A 504 -36.21 -11.00 8.05
C PRO A 504 -37.59 -11.23 8.63
N ALA A 505 -38.10 -12.47 8.55
CA ALA A 505 -39.46 -12.78 8.96
C ALA A 505 -39.73 -12.32 10.40
N ALA A 506 -38.67 -12.29 11.22
CA ALA A 506 -38.58 -11.49 12.42
C ALA A 506 -37.15 -10.94 12.58
N VAL A 507 -37.03 -9.67 12.98
CA VAL A 507 -35.75 -9.12 13.49
C VAL A 507 -35.51 -9.73 14.88
N PRO A 508 -34.33 -10.30 15.16
CA PRO A 508 -33.99 -10.82 16.49
C PRO A 508 -34.25 -9.77 17.58
N ALA A 509 -34.73 -10.21 18.75
CA ALA A 509 -35.10 -9.29 19.84
C ALA A 509 -33.95 -8.33 20.21
N ASP A 510 -32.72 -8.85 20.22
CA ASP A 510 -31.51 -8.09 20.57
C ASP A 510 -31.11 -7.04 19.51
N ALA A 511 -31.55 -7.22 18.26
CA ALA A 511 -31.34 -6.25 17.18
C ALA A 511 -32.43 -5.16 17.13
N ARG A 512 -33.56 -5.33 17.85
CA ARG A 512 -34.67 -4.37 17.84
C ARG A 512 -34.26 -2.94 18.23
N PRO A 513 -33.43 -2.72 19.27
CA PRO A 513 -32.97 -1.36 19.60
C PRO A 513 -32.14 -0.70 18.48
N LEU A 514 -31.43 -1.48 17.66
CA LEU A 514 -30.69 -0.97 16.51
C LEU A 514 -31.64 -0.56 15.38
N VAL A 515 -32.68 -1.37 15.13
CA VAL A 515 -33.73 -1.04 14.15
C VAL A 515 -34.49 0.23 14.56
N GLU A 516 -34.86 0.37 15.83
CA GLU A 516 -35.54 1.57 16.33
C GLU A 516 -34.66 2.83 16.14
N ARG A 517 -33.35 2.72 16.41
CA ARG A 517 -32.38 3.81 16.14
C ARG A 517 -32.30 4.11 14.65
N LEU A 518 -32.20 3.08 13.80
CA LEU A 518 -32.16 3.23 12.35
C LEU A 518 -33.39 3.96 11.82
N GLU A 519 -34.59 3.51 12.21
CA GLU A 519 -35.84 4.15 11.82
C GLU A 519 -35.92 5.61 12.26
N ARG A 520 -35.52 5.90 13.50
CA ARG A 520 -35.51 7.28 14.01
C ARG A 520 -34.63 8.18 13.13
N HIS A 521 -33.39 7.79 12.86
CA HIS A 521 -32.48 8.61 12.06
C HIS A 521 -32.89 8.74 10.60
N VAL A 522 -33.41 7.67 9.99
CA VAL A 522 -33.93 7.74 8.62
C VAL A 522 -35.18 8.62 8.56
N ARG A 523 -36.07 8.57 9.55
CA ARG A 523 -37.23 9.45 9.65
C ARG A 523 -36.83 10.93 9.78
N GLU A 524 -35.87 11.24 10.66
CA GLU A 524 -35.31 12.59 10.80
C GLU A 524 -34.70 13.10 9.48
N MET A 525 -34.04 12.21 8.73
CA MET A 525 -33.47 12.51 7.42
C MET A 525 -34.57 12.88 6.41
N VAL A 526 -35.60 12.03 6.30
CA VAL A 526 -36.72 12.23 5.36
C VAL A 526 -37.50 13.50 5.71
N GLN A 527 -37.80 13.73 7.00
CA GLN A 527 -38.54 14.91 7.47
C GLN A 527 -37.80 16.22 7.22
N ALA A 528 -36.47 16.20 7.23
CA ALA A 528 -35.68 17.39 6.93
C ALA A 528 -35.64 17.75 5.44
N GLY A 529 -36.16 16.88 4.56
CA GLY A 529 -36.07 17.03 3.12
C GLY A 529 -34.62 16.96 2.62
N LEU A 530 -34.35 17.56 1.46
CA LEU A 530 -33.00 17.56 0.87
C LEU A 530 -31.98 18.06 1.89
N LEU A 531 -31.04 17.20 2.31
CA LEU A 531 -29.97 17.56 3.24
C LEU A 531 -28.74 18.02 2.47
N ARG A 532 -28.12 19.14 2.86
CA ARG A 532 -26.86 19.58 2.25
C ARG A 532 -25.71 18.62 2.57
N PRO A 533 -24.66 18.54 1.74
CA PRO A 533 -23.45 17.80 2.07
C PRO A 533 -22.84 18.28 3.39
N LEU A 534 -22.28 17.37 4.18
CA LEU A 534 -21.60 17.73 5.42
C LEU A 534 -20.20 18.25 5.09
N LEU A 535 -19.91 19.48 5.49
CA LEU A 535 -18.56 20.00 5.54
C LEU A 535 -18.02 19.81 6.96
N TYR A 536 -17.00 18.99 7.11
CA TYR A 536 -16.41 18.71 8.41
C TYR A 536 -14.95 19.18 8.44
N ILE A 537 -14.61 20.02 9.42
CA ILE A 537 -13.29 20.64 9.55
C ILE A 537 -12.49 19.89 10.62
N HIS A 538 -11.47 19.15 10.21
CA HIS A 538 -10.58 18.43 11.13
C HIS A 538 -9.61 19.42 11.81
N GLY A 539 -9.49 19.37 13.14
CA GLY A 539 -8.43 20.10 13.87
C GLY A 539 -8.71 21.56 14.29
N GLY A 540 -9.93 22.08 14.09
CA GLY A 540 -10.36 23.40 14.58
C GLY A 540 -10.58 24.46 13.48
N LEU A 541 -11.16 25.61 13.87
CA LEU A 541 -11.52 26.72 12.97
C LEU A 541 -10.26 27.52 12.62
N GLY A 542 -9.58 27.21 11.51
CA GLY A 542 -8.38 27.95 11.12
C GLY A 542 -8.09 27.98 9.61
N THR A 543 -8.33 26.88 8.90
CA THR A 543 -8.18 26.78 7.43
C THR A 543 -9.10 25.70 6.86
N ASP A 544 -9.50 25.84 5.60
CA ASP A 544 -10.29 24.82 4.86
C ASP A 544 -9.43 23.64 4.38
N TRP A 545 -8.11 23.72 4.56
CA TRP A 545 -7.14 22.69 4.15
C TRP A 545 -7.39 21.33 4.78
N TYR A 546 -7.95 21.30 5.98
CA TYR A 546 -8.34 20.07 6.68
C TYR A 546 -9.86 19.85 6.68
N ALA A 547 -10.58 20.55 5.81
CA ALA A 547 -12.01 20.35 5.64
C ALA A 547 -12.29 19.30 4.56
N ASN A 548 -13.18 18.37 4.90
CA ASN A 548 -13.62 17.30 4.02
C ASN A 548 -15.13 17.42 3.80
N TRP A 549 -15.54 17.19 2.56
CA TRP A 549 -16.94 17.09 2.18
C TRP A 549 -17.39 15.64 2.27
N TYR A 550 -18.53 15.41 2.90
CA TYR A 550 -19.14 14.10 3.06
C TYR A 550 -20.53 14.14 2.46
N TRP A 551 -20.94 13.04 1.83
CA TRP A 551 -22.31 12.85 1.35
C TRP A 551 -22.72 13.89 0.32
N ALA A 552 -21.78 14.18 -0.59
CA ALA A 552 -21.93 15.23 -1.59
C ALA A 552 -22.69 14.78 -2.84
N GLY A 553 -22.71 13.48 -3.13
CA GLY A 553 -23.42 12.90 -4.27
C GLY A 553 -24.81 12.38 -3.89
N GLY A 554 -25.80 12.57 -4.77
CA GLY A 554 -27.12 11.95 -4.63
C GLY A 554 -27.06 10.42 -4.45
N PRO A 555 -26.23 9.69 -5.22
CA PRO A 555 -26.06 8.25 -5.05
C PRO A 555 -25.60 7.82 -3.66
N GLU A 556 -24.83 8.64 -2.91
CA GLU A 556 -24.43 8.30 -1.53
C GLU A 556 -25.64 8.20 -0.62
N THR A 557 -26.44 9.26 -0.59
CA THR A 557 -27.65 9.34 0.21
C THR A 557 -28.58 8.19 -0.16
N VAL A 558 -28.85 8.01 -1.45
CA VAL A 558 -29.82 7.02 -1.91
C VAL A 558 -29.31 5.58 -1.69
N GLY A 559 -28.02 5.32 -1.90
CA GLY A 559 -27.44 4.01 -1.62
C GLY A 559 -27.52 3.62 -0.14
N ALA A 560 -27.29 4.56 0.78
CA ALA A 560 -27.38 4.31 2.21
C ALA A 560 -28.82 3.97 2.65
N ILE A 561 -29.82 4.74 2.19
CA ILE A 561 -31.23 4.44 2.52
C ILE A 561 -31.77 3.21 1.80
N ALA A 562 -31.29 2.91 0.59
CA ALA A 562 -31.63 1.67 -0.11
C ALA A 562 -31.20 0.44 0.69
N ARG A 563 -30.02 0.48 1.32
CA ARG A 563 -29.54 -0.58 2.22
C ARG A 563 -30.32 -0.64 3.54
N ALA A 564 -30.76 0.50 4.06
CA ALA A 564 -31.59 0.55 5.27
C ALA A 564 -33.01 0.03 5.04
N GLN A 565 -33.56 0.21 3.83
CA GLN A 565 -34.97 0.02 3.51
C GLN A 565 -35.58 -1.31 3.99
N PRO A 566 -34.92 -2.48 3.85
CA PRO A 566 -35.49 -3.76 4.30
C PRO A 566 -35.79 -3.82 5.80
N TYR A 567 -35.15 -2.98 6.61
CA TYR A 567 -35.26 -2.95 8.07
C TYR A 567 -36.21 -1.85 8.58
N LEU A 568 -36.78 -1.03 7.70
CA LEU A 568 -37.68 0.06 8.08
C LEU A 568 -39.14 -0.42 8.12
N SER A 569 -39.97 0.25 8.92
CA SER A 569 -41.42 0.11 8.89
C SER A 569 -42.02 0.42 7.52
N ALA A 570 -43.17 -0.18 7.20
CA ALA A 570 -43.81 -0.05 5.88
C ALA A 570 -44.05 1.40 5.47
N ASP A 571 -44.49 2.25 6.40
CA ASP A 571 -44.73 3.67 6.15
C ASP A 571 -43.42 4.41 5.82
N LEU A 572 -42.37 4.14 6.59
CA LEU A 572 -41.07 4.76 6.36
C LEU A 572 -40.43 4.23 5.06
N GLN A 573 -40.66 2.97 4.69
CA GLN A 573 -40.25 2.41 3.39
C GLN A 573 -40.88 3.18 2.21
N ALA A 574 -42.16 3.55 2.30
CA ALA A 574 -42.80 4.37 1.28
C ALA A 574 -42.18 5.78 1.22
N ALA A 575 -41.99 6.41 2.38
CA ALA A 575 -41.41 7.73 2.47
C ALA A 575 -39.96 7.82 1.95
N VAL A 576 -39.13 6.80 2.21
CA VAL A 576 -37.75 6.78 1.67
C VAL A 576 -37.70 6.59 0.16
N ARG A 577 -38.68 5.90 -0.45
CA ARG A 577 -38.77 5.79 -1.92
C ARG A 577 -39.03 7.15 -2.56
N GLU A 578 -39.97 7.90 -2.01
CA GLU A 578 -40.27 9.27 -2.47
C GLU A 578 -39.06 10.19 -2.25
N TYR A 579 -38.50 10.18 -1.04
CA TYR A 579 -37.29 10.94 -0.71
C TYR A 579 -36.13 10.65 -1.67
N ALA A 580 -35.89 9.37 -1.98
CA ALA A 580 -34.83 8.96 -2.91
C ALA A 580 -35.06 9.47 -4.33
N ALA A 581 -36.31 9.46 -4.81
CA ALA A 581 -36.66 10.03 -6.11
C ALA A 581 -36.39 11.55 -6.14
N THR A 582 -36.79 12.28 -5.09
CA THR A 582 -36.49 13.71 -4.95
C THR A 582 -34.99 13.99 -4.90
N GLU A 583 -34.23 13.20 -4.15
CA GLU A 583 -32.78 13.34 -4.02
C GLU A 583 -32.07 13.14 -5.37
N LEU A 584 -32.40 12.11 -6.14
CA LEU A 584 -31.80 11.87 -7.46
C LEU A 584 -32.22 12.90 -8.50
N ALA A 585 -33.45 13.42 -8.43
CA ALA A 585 -33.91 14.50 -9.30
C ALA A 585 -33.15 15.81 -9.02
N ALA A 586 -32.94 16.13 -7.73
CA ALA A 586 -32.20 17.33 -7.32
C ALA A 586 -30.68 17.19 -7.49
N ARG A 587 -30.15 15.96 -7.41
CA ARG A 587 -28.72 15.65 -7.50
C ARG A 587 -28.49 14.51 -8.50
N PRO A 588 -28.52 14.81 -9.81
CA PRO A 588 -28.41 13.78 -10.82
C PRO A 588 -27.16 12.91 -10.64
N PRO A 589 -27.30 11.58 -10.78
CA PRO A 589 -26.17 10.68 -10.60
C PRO A 589 -25.06 10.92 -11.63
N LEU A 590 -23.83 10.53 -11.28
CA LEU A 590 -22.65 10.63 -12.15
C LEU A 590 -22.37 12.06 -12.65
N THR A 591 -22.93 13.06 -11.97
CA THR A 591 -22.64 14.48 -12.18
C THR A 591 -21.98 15.05 -10.93
N TYR A 592 -21.23 16.11 -11.12
CA TYR A 592 -20.67 16.90 -10.03
C TYR A 592 -21.15 18.33 -10.17
N ASP A 593 -21.83 18.83 -9.14
CA ASP A 593 -22.24 20.23 -9.08
C ASP A 593 -21.97 20.81 -7.68
N ARG A 594 -20.96 21.69 -7.62
CA ARG A 594 -20.56 22.44 -6.42
C ARG A 594 -21.65 23.40 -5.95
N SER A 595 -22.57 23.80 -6.84
CA SER A 595 -23.69 24.69 -6.49
C SER A 595 -24.56 24.06 -5.40
N LEU A 596 -24.71 22.73 -5.41
CA LEU A 596 -25.58 21.95 -4.53
C LEU A 596 -25.09 21.87 -3.09
N TYR A 597 -23.86 22.32 -2.81
CA TYR A 597 -23.23 22.20 -1.49
C TYR A 597 -23.85 23.15 -0.46
N ALA A 598 -24.48 24.22 -0.94
CA ALA A 598 -25.22 25.18 -0.12
C ALA A 598 -26.73 24.89 -0.09
N THR A 599 -27.19 23.87 -0.83
CA THR A 599 -28.62 23.60 -1.02
C THR A 599 -29.08 22.49 -0.09
N GLY A 600 -30.18 22.75 0.62
CA GLY A 600 -30.81 21.80 1.54
C GLY A 600 -30.63 22.14 3.02
N ALA A 601 -31.30 21.38 3.87
CA ALA A 601 -31.23 21.52 5.31
C ALA A 601 -29.85 21.11 5.86
N GLU A 602 -29.41 21.76 6.93
CA GLU A 602 -28.12 21.52 7.55
C GLU A 602 -28.05 20.15 8.24
N ARG A 603 -26.94 19.43 8.01
CA ARG A 603 -26.60 18.18 8.72
C ARG A 603 -25.90 18.42 10.05
N ALA A 604 -25.03 19.42 10.09
CA ALA A 604 -24.26 19.78 11.26
C ALA A 604 -25.15 20.44 12.34
N PRO A 605 -24.89 20.18 13.62
CA PRO A 605 -25.58 20.88 14.70
C PRO A 605 -25.07 22.31 14.93
N TYR A 606 -24.10 22.77 14.15
CA TYR A 606 -23.46 24.08 14.24
C TYR A 606 -23.48 24.75 12.87
N ALA A 607 -23.62 26.08 12.85
CA ALA A 607 -23.58 26.86 11.63
C ALA A 607 -22.16 26.85 11.02
N ILE A 608 -22.09 26.60 9.72
CA ILE A 608 -20.84 26.61 8.96
C ILE A 608 -20.83 27.86 8.05
N PRO A 609 -19.73 28.66 8.03
CA PRO A 609 -19.60 29.81 7.14
C PRO A 609 -19.30 29.35 5.70
N TYR A 610 -20.30 28.78 5.03
CA TYR A 610 -20.16 28.16 3.71
C TYR A 610 -19.69 29.13 2.63
N ASP A 611 -20.07 30.40 2.71
CA ASP A 611 -19.61 31.47 1.83
C ASP A 611 -18.08 31.59 1.83
N GLN A 612 -17.44 31.47 2.99
CA GLN A 612 -16.00 31.54 3.14
C GLN A 612 -15.30 30.26 2.66
N VAL A 613 -15.90 29.09 2.89
CA VAL A 613 -15.28 27.80 2.52
C VAL A 613 -15.50 27.44 1.04
N ARG A 614 -16.54 27.99 0.40
CA ARG A 614 -16.87 27.72 -1.00
C ARG A 614 -15.85 28.22 -2.01
N ALA A 615 -14.91 29.09 -1.67
CA ALA A 615 -13.80 29.47 -2.56
C ALA A 615 -12.54 28.61 -2.35
N GLY A 616 -12.58 27.69 -1.37
CA GLY A 616 -11.43 26.99 -0.86
C GLY A 616 -10.97 25.77 -1.66
N THR A 617 -9.81 25.25 -1.24
CA THR A 617 -9.15 24.03 -1.75
C THR A 617 -9.98 22.77 -1.51
N SER A 618 -10.76 22.71 -0.43
CA SER A 618 -11.55 21.52 -0.04
C SER A 618 -12.55 21.05 -1.11
N ALA A 619 -13.28 21.96 -1.73
CA ALA A 619 -14.28 21.59 -2.74
C ALA A 619 -13.66 21.26 -4.11
N ALA A 620 -12.49 21.84 -4.44
CA ALA A 620 -11.74 21.43 -5.63
C ALA A 620 -11.20 19.99 -5.47
N ARG A 621 -10.74 19.64 -4.25
CA ARG A 621 -10.38 18.26 -3.91
C ARG A 621 -11.58 17.33 -4.05
N GLU A 622 -12.72 17.67 -3.45
CA GLU A 622 -13.92 16.84 -3.56
C GLU A 622 -14.39 16.65 -5.01
N GLU A 623 -14.31 17.69 -5.85
CA GLU A 623 -14.56 17.56 -7.29
C GLU A 623 -13.65 16.52 -7.95
N ALA A 624 -12.34 16.63 -7.70
CA ALA A 624 -11.37 15.69 -8.23
C ALA A 624 -11.61 14.27 -7.70
N TYR A 625 -12.10 14.11 -6.46
CA TYR A 625 -12.46 12.82 -5.86
C TYR A 625 -13.58 12.18 -6.64
N ARG A 626 -14.69 12.92 -6.77
CA ARG A 626 -15.93 12.45 -7.37
C ARG A 626 -15.73 12.03 -8.81
N ARG A 627 -15.06 12.87 -9.59
CA ARG A 627 -14.72 12.58 -10.99
C ARG A 627 -13.91 11.29 -11.15
N ARG A 628 -13.13 10.88 -10.15
CA ARG A 628 -12.32 9.65 -10.17
C ARG A 628 -13.05 8.43 -9.62
N ASN A 629 -14.06 8.63 -8.78
CA ASN A 629 -14.74 7.57 -8.03
C ASN A 629 -16.22 7.36 -8.42
N PHE A 630 -16.68 7.96 -9.52
CA PHE A 630 -18.04 7.74 -10.03
C PHE A 630 -18.41 6.27 -10.27
N LEU A 631 -17.43 5.36 -10.42
CA LEU A 631 -17.76 3.95 -10.57
C LEU A 631 -18.50 3.39 -9.33
N LEU A 632 -18.12 3.80 -8.11
CA LEU A 632 -18.82 3.38 -6.89
C LEU A 632 -20.29 3.82 -6.86
N ASP A 633 -20.62 4.93 -7.50
CA ASP A 633 -22.00 5.40 -7.58
C ASP A 633 -22.88 4.43 -8.39
N LEU A 634 -22.32 3.64 -9.32
CA LEU A 634 -23.06 2.59 -10.02
C LEU A 634 -23.55 1.50 -9.04
N TYR A 635 -22.75 1.13 -8.04
CA TYR A 635 -23.17 0.20 -6.98
C TYR A 635 -24.35 0.76 -6.19
N ARG A 636 -24.27 2.02 -5.81
CA ARG A 636 -25.31 2.70 -5.02
C ARG A 636 -26.60 2.88 -5.82
N LEU A 637 -26.50 3.18 -7.11
CA LEU A 637 -27.64 3.27 -8.02
C LEU A 637 -28.29 1.91 -8.28
N GLU A 638 -27.49 0.86 -8.33
CA GLU A 638 -28.03 -0.50 -8.42
C GLU A 638 -28.84 -0.83 -7.17
N ALA A 639 -28.28 -0.61 -5.98
CA ALA A 639 -28.97 -0.82 -4.72
C ALA A 639 -30.27 0.00 -4.64
N ALA A 640 -30.23 1.27 -5.05
CA ALA A 640 -31.40 2.14 -5.15
C ALA A 640 -32.49 1.54 -6.05
N ARG A 641 -32.11 1.11 -7.25
CA ARG A 641 -33.06 0.55 -8.21
C ARG A 641 -33.64 -0.77 -7.72
N ALA A 642 -32.82 -1.61 -7.09
CA ALA A 642 -33.22 -2.89 -6.56
C ALA A 642 -34.19 -2.77 -5.37
N ALA A 643 -33.88 -1.92 -4.39
CA ALA A 643 -34.65 -1.81 -3.15
C ALA A 643 -35.80 -0.79 -3.22
N LEU A 644 -35.63 0.29 -3.99
CA LEU A 644 -36.55 1.43 -3.98
C LEU A 644 -37.32 1.59 -5.30
N GLY A 645 -36.88 0.92 -6.38
CA GLY A 645 -37.48 1.09 -7.71
C GLY A 645 -37.20 2.47 -8.34
N VAL A 646 -36.25 3.23 -7.80
CA VAL A 646 -35.87 4.56 -8.28
C VAL A 646 -34.50 4.52 -8.95
N GLY A 647 -34.30 5.38 -9.94
CA GLY A 647 -33.03 5.49 -10.66
C GLY A 647 -33.16 6.38 -11.89
N PRO A 648 -32.03 6.74 -12.52
CA PRO A 648 -32.04 7.48 -13.77
C PRO A 648 -32.57 6.61 -14.92
N ASP A 649 -32.87 7.28 -16.04
CA ASP A 649 -33.19 6.62 -17.30
C ASP A 649 -32.12 5.55 -17.67
N PRO A 650 -32.52 4.31 -18.01
CA PRO A 650 -31.59 3.25 -18.36
C PRO A 650 -30.65 3.59 -19.52
N ALA A 651 -31.14 4.26 -20.56
CA ALA A 651 -30.34 4.50 -21.76
C ALA A 651 -29.23 5.53 -21.48
N ALA A 652 -29.57 6.63 -20.81
CA ALA A 652 -28.59 7.63 -20.39
C ALA A 652 -27.56 7.05 -19.41
N LEU A 653 -28.01 6.23 -18.45
CA LEU A 653 -27.12 5.58 -17.49
C LEU A 653 -26.16 4.60 -18.17
N ARG A 654 -26.63 3.80 -19.13
CA ARG A 654 -25.81 2.83 -19.88
C ARG A 654 -24.62 3.52 -20.54
N GLU A 655 -24.87 4.63 -21.23
CA GLU A 655 -23.84 5.36 -21.97
C GLU A 655 -22.74 5.89 -21.02
N GLN A 656 -23.15 6.49 -19.90
CA GLN A 656 -22.22 7.00 -18.89
C GLN A 656 -21.45 5.87 -18.20
N ALA A 657 -22.13 4.80 -17.81
CA ALA A 657 -21.52 3.67 -17.14
C ALA A 657 -20.52 2.93 -18.04
N GLY A 658 -20.87 2.71 -19.32
CA GLY A 658 -19.98 2.12 -20.31
C GLY A 658 -18.72 2.98 -20.55
N ARG A 659 -18.85 4.30 -20.58
CA ARG A 659 -17.69 5.21 -20.63
C ARG A 659 -16.79 5.10 -19.40
N LEU A 660 -17.35 5.11 -18.20
CA LEU A 660 -16.59 5.00 -16.96
C LEU A 660 -15.84 3.66 -16.88
N ALA A 661 -16.50 2.56 -17.26
CA ALA A 661 -15.89 1.24 -17.32
C ALA A 661 -14.77 1.17 -18.36
N ALA A 662 -15.00 1.69 -19.57
CA ALA A 662 -13.98 1.73 -20.63
C ALA A 662 -12.77 2.59 -20.25
N ASP A 663 -12.99 3.74 -19.60
CA ASP A 663 -11.91 4.60 -19.11
C ASP A 663 -11.09 3.94 -17.99
N LEU A 664 -11.75 3.19 -17.08
CA LEU A 664 -11.01 2.40 -16.09
C LEU A 664 -10.22 1.27 -16.76
N GLU A 665 -10.85 0.49 -17.64
CA GLU A 665 -10.23 -0.63 -18.38
C GLU A 665 -9.00 -0.16 -19.17
N ALA A 666 -9.07 0.99 -19.84
CA ALA A 666 -7.97 1.59 -20.59
C ALA A 666 -6.78 2.02 -19.70
N ARG A 667 -7.00 2.21 -18.40
CA ARG A 667 -5.95 2.55 -17.43
C ARG A 667 -5.38 1.33 -16.72
N MET A 668 -6.03 0.17 -16.82
CA MET A 668 -5.62 -1.06 -16.15
C MET A 668 -4.22 -1.46 -16.62
N ASP A 669 -3.39 -1.78 -15.65
CA ASP A 669 -2.07 -2.34 -15.84
C ASP A 669 -2.12 -3.83 -15.58
N TRP A 670 -1.51 -4.57 -16.49
CA TRP A 670 -1.47 -6.03 -16.46
C TRP A 670 -0.86 -6.55 -15.16
N ALA A 671 0.24 -5.97 -14.67
CA ALA A 671 1.00 -6.55 -13.58
C ALA A 671 0.33 -6.38 -12.21
N ILE A 672 -0.26 -5.21 -11.99
CA ILE A 672 -0.92 -4.86 -10.73
C ILE A 672 -2.42 -5.15 -10.75
N LEU A 673 -2.95 -5.56 -11.90
CA LEU A 673 -4.38 -5.84 -12.13
C LEU A 673 -5.31 -4.67 -11.76
N GLY A 674 -4.81 -3.45 -11.89
CA GLY A 674 -5.53 -2.21 -11.61
C GLY A 674 -4.86 -1.01 -12.26
N PRO A 675 -5.37 0.21 -12.09
CA PRO A 675 -4.95 1.34 -12.90
C PRO A 675 -3.50 1.78 -12.63
N SER A 676 -2.67 1.91 -13.67
CA SER A 676 -1.22 2.22 -13.59
C SER A 676 -0.85 3.60 -13.02
N ARG A 677 -1.80 4.53 -12.94
CA ARG A 677 -1.72 5.81 -12.19
C ARG A 677 -2.98 6.63 -12.44
N LEU A 678 -3.38 7.41 -11.44
CA LEU A 678 -4.28 8.54 -11.65
C LEU A 678 -3.43 9.73 -12.11
N ARG A 679 -3.60 10.19 -13.35
CA ARG A 679 -2.83 11.30 -13.95
C ARG A 679 -2.73 12.52 -13.01
N THR A 680 -1.53 13.11 -12.98
CA THR A 680 -1.28 14.56 -12.77
C THR A 680 -1.98 15.22 -11.57
N VAL A 681 -1.88 14.65 -10.38
CA VAL A 681 -2.07 15.51 -9.20
C VAL A 681 -0.78 16.30 -9.02
N SER A 682 -0.81 17.58 -9.44
CA SER A 682 0.33 18.50 -9.32
C SER A 682 0.71 18.76 -7.86
N ASN A 683 -0.22 18.55 -6.93
CA ASN A 683 0.00 18.64 -5.51
C ASN A 683 0.06 17.26 -4.86
N VAL A 684 1.21 16.96 -4.26
CA VAL A 684 1.45 15.75 -3.46
C VAL A 684 0.39 15.58 -2.37
N HIS A 685 -0.14 16.67 -1.79
CA HIS A 685 -1.19 16.61 -0.77
C HIS A 685 -2.53 16.17 -1.34
N GLU A 686 -2.90 16.61 -2.54
CA GLU A 686 -4.12 16.11 -3.20
C GLU A 686 -3.98 14.64 -3.62
N ALA A 687 -2.78 14.23 -4.05
CA ALA A 687 -2.47 12.82 -4.25
C ALA A 687 -2.57 12.04 -2.92
N ARG A 688 -2.12 12.62 -1.81
CA ARG A 688 -2.16 12.00 -0.48
C ARG A 688 -3.58 11.73 -0.02
N PHE A 689 -4.45 12.73 -0.08
CA PHE A 689 -5.78 12.59 0.51
C PHE A 689 -6.66 11.58 -0.24
N MET A 690 -6.45 11.42 -1.55
CA MET A 690 -7.44 10.75 -2.41
C MET A 690 -6.88 9.66 -3.30
N THR A 691 -5.56 9.66 -3.54
CA THR A 691 -4.90 8.64 -4.35
C THR A 691 -3.94 7.78 -3.55
N LEU A 692 -3.59 8.09 -2.30
CA LEU A 692 -2.82 7.16 -1.45
C LEU A 692 -3.72 6.16 -0.70
N GLN A 693 -5.03 6.26 -0.83
CA GLN A 693 -5.96 5.25 -0.33
C GLN A 693 -6.04 4.04 -1.29
N GLY A 694 -4.91 3.46 -1.69
CA GLY A 694 -4.90 2.44 -2.74
C GLY A 694 -5.94 1.35 -2.53
N SER A 695 -5.93 0.70 -1.37
CA SER A 695 -6.94 -0.32 -1.04
C SER A 695 -8.38 0.19 -1.03
N ALA A 696 -8.63 1.43 -0.59
CA ALA A 696 -9.98 2.02 -0.62
C ALA A 696 -10.47 2.21 -2.06
N ALA A 697 -9.61 2.76 -2.93
CA ALA A 697 -9.96 2.96 -4.33
C ALA A 697 -10.32 1.63 -5.01
N TYR A 698 -9.61 0.54 -4.69
CA TYR A 698 -9.98 -0.80 -5.18
C TYR A 698 -11.30 -1.30 -4.59
N ASN A 699 -11.64 -0.99 -3.33
CA ASN A 699 -12.98 -1.28 -2.80
C ASN A 699 -14.05 -0.54 -3.63
N SER A 700 -13.87 0.76 -3.86
CA SER A 700 -14.79 1.62 -4.61
C SER A 700 -14.93 1.16 -6.07
N TRP A 701 -13.83 0.84 -6.74
CA TRP A 701 -13.85 0.35 -8.13
C TRP A 701 -14.45 -1.04 -8.24
N LEU A 702 -14.12 -1.96 -7.33
CA LEU A 702 -14.69 -3.30 -7.34
C LEU A 702 -16.19 -3.25 -7.05
N ALA A 703 -16.62 -2.48 -6.05
CA ALA A 703 -18.03 -2.23 -5.79
C ALA A 703 -18.72 -1.66 -7.03
N GLY A 704 -18.11 -0.67 -7.67
CA GLY A 704 -18.63 -0.09 -8.90
C GLY A 704 -18.77 -1.08 -10.06
N ALA A 705 -17.80 -1.97 -10.25
CA ALA A 705 -17.88 -3.05 -11.24
C ALA A 705 -19.01 -4.05 -10.91
N VAL A 706 -19.22 -4.38 -9.63
CA VAL A 706 -20.37 -5.17 -9.16
C VAL A 706 -21.68 -4.45 -9.51
N GLY A 707 -21.79 -3.17 -9.20
CA GLY A 707 -22.96 -2.34 -9.52
C GLY A 707 -23.27 -2.32 -11.01
N LEU A 708 -22.24 -2.14 -11.85
CA LEU A 708 -22.40 -2.16 -13.30
C LEU A 708 -22.86 -3.53 -13.81
N ALA A 709 -22.27 -4.64 -13.35
CA ALA A 709 -22.66 -5.98 -13.79
C ALA A 709 -24.15 -6.25 -13.52
N ARG A 710 -24.62 -5.84 -12.34
CA ARG A 710 -26.02 -6.00 -11.92
C ARG A 710 -26.98 -5.07 -12.67
N LEU A 711 -26.61 -3.79 -12.85
CA LEU A 711 -27.38 -2.86 -13.68
C LEU A 711 -27.47 -3.35 -15.13
N ALA A 712 -26.37 -3.82 -15.68
CA ALA A 712 -26.29 -4.34 -17.03
C ALA A 712 -27.18 -5.57 -17.20
N ARG A 713 -27.09 -6.55 -16.31
CA ARG A 713 -27.96 -7.74 -16.33
C ARG A 713 -29.44 -7.37 -16.25
N ARG A 714 -29.82 -6.51 -15.30
CA ARG A 714 -31.21 -6.09 -15.09
C ARG A 714 -31.82 -5.41 -16.32
N ASN A 715 -31.01 -4.73 -17.13
CA ASN A 715 -31.46 -3.96 -18.29
C ASN A 715 -31.06 -4.60 -19.63
N GLY A 716 -30.50 -5.82 -19.65
CA GLY A 716 -30.09 -6.52 -20.87
C GLY A 716 -28.88 -5.91 -21.60
N TRP A 717 -27.97 -5.24 -20.89
CA TRP A 717 -26.76 -4.62 -21.46
C TRP A 717 -25.61 -5.63 -21.56
N ALA A 718 -25.74 -6.64 -22.43
CA ALA A 718 -24.81 -7.78 -22.48
C ALA A 718 -23.32 -7.38 -22.62
N LYS A 719 -23.02 -6.34 -23.41
CA LYS A 719 -21.64 -5.85 -23.61
C LYS A 719 -21.07 -5.27 -22.31
N GLU A 720 -21.83 -4.39 -21.67
CA GLU A 720 -21.46 -3.73 -20.42
C GLU A 720 -21.36 -4.74 -19.26
N GLU A 721 -22.21 -5.77 -19.26
CA GLU A 721 -22.11 -6.87 -18.31
C GLU A 721 -20.77 -7.61 -18.47
N GLN A 722 -20.43 -8.07 -19.68
CA GLN A 722 -19.14 -8.72 -19.92
C GLN A 722 -17.95 -7.85 -19.48
N GLN A 723 -17.98 -6.56 -19.81
CA GLN A 723 -16.95 -5.61 -19.39
C GLN A 723 -16.85 -5.49 -17.86
N ALA A 724 -17.99 -5.39 -17.17
CA ALA A 724 -18.04 -5.29 -15.72
C ALA A 724 -17.48 -6.54 -15.02
N TRP A 725 -17.77 -7.73 -15.56
CA TRP A 725 -17.20 -8.98 -15.05
C TRP A 725 -15.69 -9.06 -15.21
N ARG A 726 -15.14 -8.61 -16.36
CA ARG A 726 -13.68 -8.52 -16.56
C ARG A 726 -13.03 -7.58 -15.54
N LEU A 727 -13.62 -6.39 -15.35
CA LEU A 727 -13.14 -5.43 -14.35
C LEU A 727 -13.22 -6.01 -12.94
N ALA A 728 -14.34 -6.62 -12.57
CA ALA A 728 -14.53 -7.23 -11.26
C ALA A 728 -13.50 -8.34 -10.99
N ALA A 729 -13.19 -9.19 -11.97
CA ALA A 729 -12.19 -10.24 -11.83
C ALA A 729 -10.78 -9.70 -11.54
N ARG A 730 -10.33 -8.69 -12.32
CA ARG A 730 -9.02 -8.05 -12.10
C ARG A 730 -8.95 -7.34 -10.76
N LEU A 731 -9.95 -6.50 -10.46
CA LEU A 731 -9.98 -5.71 -9.23
C LEU A 731 -10.12 -6.60 -7.98
N ALA A 732 -10.85 -7.71 -8.07
CA ALA A 732 -10.92 -8.69 -6.99
C ALA A 732 -9.55 -9.33 -6.71
N ALA A 733 -8.86 -9.80 -7.76
CA ALA A 733 -7.54 -10.39 -7.60
C ALA A 733 -6.52 -9.37 -7.07
N ALA A 734 -6.54 -8.15 -7.61
CA ALA A 734 -5.70 -7.06 -7.12
C ALA A 734 -5.97 -6.74 -5.64
N ARG A 735 -7.24 -6.62 -5.24
CA ARG A 735 -7.62 -6.25 -3.88
C ARG A 735 -7.25 -7.34 -2.86
N VAL A 736 -7.42 -8.61 -3.21
CA VAL A 736 -6.96 -9.74 -2.40
C VAL A 736 -5.44 -9.74 -2.30
N GLY A 737 -4.73 -9.55 -3.43
CA GLY A 737 -3.27 -9.42 -3.45
C GLY A 737 -2.77 -8.29 -2.55
N GLN A 738 -3.40 -7.12 -2.59
CA GLN A 738 -3.09 -5.99 -1.69
C GLN A 738 -3.26 -6.34 -0.21
N ALA A 739 -4.35 -7.02 0.17
CA ALA A 739 -4.56 -7.43 1.56
C ALA A 739 -3.49 -8.43 2.04
N ARG A 740 -3.02 -9.30 1.14
CA ARG A 740 -2.04 -10.35 1.44
C ARG A 740 -0.58 -9.92 1.29
N TYR A 741 -0.35 -8.74 0.73
CA TYR A 741 0.98 -8.31 0.30
C TYR A 741 2.03 -8.42 1.41
N VAL A 742 1.68 -8.05 2.64
CA VAL A 742 2.61 -8.14 3.77
C VAL A 742 2.92 -9.57 4.16
N ALA A 743 1.90 -10.43 4.25
CA ALA A 743 2.12 -11.85 4.49
C ALA A 743 3.05 -12.46 3.42
N GLU A 744 2.92 -12.01 2.18
CA GLU A 744 3.80 -12.41 1.09
C GLU A 744 5.23 -11.87 1.26
N MET A 745 5.41 -10.62 1.72
CA MET A 745 6.73 -10.08 2.06
C MET A 745 7.43 -10.92 3.13
N HIS A 746 6.72 -11.36 4.17
CA HIS A 746 7.26 -12.28 5.18
C HIS A 746 7.59 -13.66 4.59
N ARG A 747 6.68 -14.22 3.77
CA ARG A 747 6.89 -15.51 3.09
C ARG A 747 8.16 -15.50 2.23
N MET A 748 8.42 -14.38 1.57
CA MET A 748 9.59 -14.17 0.72
C MET A 748 10.87 -13.78 1.49
N GLY A 749 10.79 -13.62 2.82
CA GLY A 749 11.90 -13.17 3.65
C GLY A 749 12.36 -11.74 3.34
N LEU A 750 11.48 -10.92 2.74
CA LEU A 750 11.69 -9.47 2.60
C LEU A 750 11.59 -8.76 3.95
N VAL A 751 10.81 -9.36 4.85
CA VAL A 751 10.62 -8.95 6.23
C VAL A 751 11.02 -10.12 7.12
N ARG A 752 11.75 -9.82 8.19
CA ARG A 752 12.17 -10.80 9.19
C ARG A 752 11.06 -11.00 10.23
N GLY A 753 11.02 -12.18 10.84
CA GLY A 753 10.00 -12.55 11.82
C GLY A 753 8.71 -13.07 11.18
N ARG A 754 7.70 -13.33 12.01
CA ARG A 754 6.40 -13.81 11.57
C ARG A 754 5.47 -12.62 11.30
N ALA A 755 4.57 -12.78 10.34
CA ALA A 755 3.65 -11.70 9.98
C ALA A 755 2.73 -11.35 11.16
N GLU A 756 2.23 -12.36 11.88
CA GLU A 756 1.34 -12.21 13.04
C GLU A 756 1.98 -11.50 14.23
N ASP A 757 3.30 -11.57 14.36
CA ASP A 757 4.06 -10.93 15.43
C ASP A 757 4.53 -9.52 15.03
N ASP A 758 4.27 -9.11 13.79
CA ASP A 758 4.76 -7.85 13.25
C ASP A 758 3.71 -6.74 13.39
N PRO A 759 3.80 -5.85 14.40
CA PRO A 759 2.89 -4.72 14.51
C PRO A 759 3.06 -3.73 13.35
N ARG A 760 4.08 -3.87 12.51
CA ARG A 760 4.22 -3.09 11.28
C ARG A 760 3.36 -3.62 10.16
N CYS A 761 2.64 -4.73 10.30
CA CYS A 761 2.01 -5.53 9.24
C CYS A 761 1.08 -4.81 8.23
N ILE A 762 0.97 -3.49 8.32
CA ILE A 762 0.18 -2.60 7.51
C ILE A 762 1.12 -1.96 6.49
N ALA A 763 1.29 -2.63 5.34
CA ALA A 763 1.80 -1.95 4.17
C ALA A 763 0.69 -1.06 3.62
N HIS A 764 0.96 0.23 3.55
CA HIS A 764 0.14 1.15 2.79
C HIS A 764 0.47 0.98 1.32
N ILE A 765 -0.44 0.32 0.61
CA ILE A 765 -0.32 0.06 -0.80
C ILE A 765 -1.15 1.09 -1.53
N ASP A 766 -0.52 1.87 -2.41
CA ASP A 766 -1.21 2.84 -3.26
C ASP A 766 -1.93 2.14 -4.45
N PRO A 767 -2.69 2.89 -5.27
CA PRO A 767 -3.40 2.30 -6.39
C PRO A 767 -2.50 1.65 -7.44
N ALA A 768 -1.23 2.10 -7.52
CA ALA A 768 -0.20 1.51 -8.37
C ALA A 768 0.43 0.26 -7.72
N CYS A 769 -0.19 -0.24 -6.65
CA CYS A 769 0.27 -1.36 -5.83
C CYS A 769 1.66 -1.17 -5.23
N THR A 770 2.09 0.08 -5.04
CA THR A 770 3.38 0.39 -4.43
C THR A 770 3.24 0.53 -2.93
N VAL A 771 4.12 -0.11 -2.15
CA VAL A 771 4.23 0.16 -0.71
C VAL A 771 4.78 1.58 -0.52
N VAL A 772 3.89 2.51 -0.17
CA VAL A 772 4.24 3.92 0.07
C VAL A 772 4.74 4.11 1.49
N ARG A 773 4.24 3.31 2.43
CA ARG A 773 4.63 3.40 3.83
C ARG A 773 4.43 2.07 4.55
N TRP A 774 5.28 1.82 5.54
CA TRP A 774 5.23 0.64 6.38
C TRP A 774 5.63 1.02 7.81
N GLY A 775 4.95 0.45 8.82
CA GLY A 775 5.15 0.78 10.22
C GLY A 775 3.90 0.51 11.07
N PRO A 776 4.00 0.55 12.40
CA PRO A 776 2.82 0.38 13.26
C PRO A 776 1.85 1.54 13.11
N VAL A 777 0.54 1.29 13.24
CA VAL A 777 -0.48 2.35 13.11
C VAL A 777 -0.13 3.54 14.03
N GLY A 778 0.46 3.29 15.21
CA GLY A 778 0.80 4.31 16.20
C GLY A 778 1.93 5.28 15.82
N THR A 779 2.92 4.87 15.03
CA THR A 779 4.15 5.69 14.79
C THR A 779 4.35 6.13 13.36
N VAL A 780 3.54 5.57 12.46
CA VAL A 780 3.40 6.13 11.13
C VAL A 780 2.92 7.60 11.31
N THR A 781 2.14 8.02 12.34
CA THR A 781 1.24 9.22 12.44
C THR A 781 1.68 10.67 12.16
N MET A 782 2.85 10.92 11.59
CA MET A 782 3.20 12.28 11.14
C MET A 782 2.36 12.71 9.91
N GLN A 783 1.54 13.75 10.12
CA GLN A 783 0.88 14.73 9.21
C GLN A 783 0.07 14.27 7.98
N ASP A 784 0.26 13.05 7.47
CA ASP A 784 -0.32 12.61 6.18
C ASP A 784 -1.33 11.46 6.34
N GLN A 785 -1.95 11.34 7.53
CA GLN A 785 -2.28 10.01 8.05
C GLN A 785 -3.70 9.63 8.28
N GLU A 786 -4.35 9.52 7.18
CA GLU A 786 -5.55 8.76 7.03
C GLU A 786 -5.05 7.48 6.29
N PHE A 787 -5.55 6.27 6.49
CA PHE A 787 -6.65 5.72 5.70
C PHE A 787 -6.68 4.20 5.99
N PRO A 788 -7.72 3.68 6.65
CA PRO A 788 -7.92 2.25 6.76
C PRO A 788 -8.18 1.62 5.38
N PRO A 789 -7.76 0.36 5.17
CA PRO A 789 -7.90 -0.36 3.90
C PRO A 789 -9.36 -0.72 3.56
N PHE A 790 -10.31 -0.27 4.38
CA PHE A 790 -11.73 -0.63 4.33
C PHE A 790 -12.65 0.57 4.05
N ILE A 791 -12.13 1.75 3.71
CA ILE A 791 -12.98 2.85 3.21
C ILE A 791 -13.76 2.34 1.98
N ASP A 792 -15.03 2.74 1.86
CA ASP A 792 -15.97 2.31 0.82
C ASP A 792 -16.18 0.79 0.73
N LEU A 793 -15.91 0.05 1.82
CA LEU A 793 -16.14 -1.39 1.87
C LEU A 793 -17.64 -1.71 1.81
N VAL A 794 -18.05 -2.42 0.77
CA VAL A 794 -19.40 -2.98 0.61
C VAL A 794 -19.42 -4.47 0.99
N PRO A 795 -20.58 -5.07 1.31
CA PRO A 795 -20.66 -6.47 1.77
C PRO A 795 -19.99 -7.47 0.83
N GLU A 796 -20.10 -7.29 -0.49
CA GLU A 796 -19.51 -8.17 -1.50
C GLU A 796 -17.97 -8.17 -1.45
N VAL A 797 -17.37 -6.98 -1.32
CA VAL A 797 -15.91 -6.83 -1.19
C VAL A 797 -15.45 -7.33 0.17
N GLY A 798 -16.23 -7.07 1.22
CA GLY A 798 -15.97 -7.58 2.58
C GLY A 798 -15.93 -9.11 2.61
N ARG A 799 -16.94 -9.79 2.05
CA ARG A 799 -16.98 -11.25 1.95
C ARG A 799 -15.84 -11.81 1.10
N LEU A 800 -15.50 -11.17 -0.01
CA LEU A 800 -14.35 -11.55 -0.83
C LEU A 800 -13.06 -11.56 -0.01
N LEU A 801 -12.81 -10.48 0.74
CA LEU A 801 -11.66 -10.39 1.64
C LEU A 801 -11.77 -11.40 2.79
N GLY A 802 -12.96 -11.62 3.32
CA GLY A 802 -13.22 -12.60 4.38
C GLY A 802 -12.99 -14.05 3.94
N ASP A 803 -13.06 -14.34 2.64
CA ASP A 803 -12.81 -15.67 2.10
C ASP A 803 -11.34 -15.89 1.72
N PHE A 804 -10.61 -14.85 1.30
CA PHE A 804 -9.26 -15.01 0.72
C PHE A 804 -8.13 -14.22 1.41
N ALA A 805 -8.46 -13.35 2.37
CA ALA A 805 -7.50 -12.50 3.07
C ALA A 805 -7.92 -12.18 4.53
N ARG A 806 -8.74 -13.04 5.15
CA ARG A 806 -9.26 -12.82 6.52
C ARG A 806 -8.14 -12.70 7.55
N PRO A 807 -7.12 -13.58 7.59
CA PRO A 807 -6.06 -13.46 8.59
C PRO A 807 -5.36 -12.11 8.57
N GLU A 808 -5.04 -11.61 7.37
CA GLU A 808 -4.35 -10.33 7.19
C GLU A 808 -5.24 -9.14 7.56
N CYS A 809 -6.54 -9.19 7.23
CA CYS A 809 -7.49 -8.18 7.65
C CYS A 809 -7.75 -8.19 9.17
N ALA A 810 -7.79 -9.37 9.79
CA ALA A 810 -7.98 -9.53 11.24
C ALA A 810 -6.80 -8.94 12.01
N MET A 811 -5.58 -9.22 11.55
CA MET A 811 -4.35 -8.66 12.09
C MET A 811 -4.34 -7.13 12.01
N TYR A 812 -4.75 -6.55 10.88
CA TYR A 812 -4.93 -5.09 10.76
C TYR A 812 -5.90 -4.54 11.81
N LEU A 813 -7.08 -5.15 11.95
CA LEU A 813 -8.12 -4.67 12.87
C LEU A 813 -7.71 -4.83 14.34
N ALA A 814 -7.00 -5.91 14.68
CA ALA A 814 -6.47 -6.12 16.03
C ALA A 814 -5.45 -5.03 16.40
N HIS A 815 -4.55 -4.68 15.46
CA HIS A 815 -3.60 -3.60 15.68
C HIS A 815 -4.27 -2.22 15.74
N LEU A 816 -5.34 -2.02 14.96
CA LEU A 816 -6.15 -0.82 15.07
C LEU A 816 -6.81 -0.69 16.45
N ASP A 817 -7.36 -1.78 17.00
CA ASP A 817 -7.91 -1.83 18.36
C ASP A 817 -6.84 -1.51 19.42
N GLU A 818 -5.63 -2.05 19.27
CA GLU A 818 -4.52 -1.82 20.21
C GLU A 818 -4.00 -0.37 20.15
N ALA A 819 -3.72 0.13 18.95
CA ALA A 819 -3.08 1.43 18.76
C ALA A 819 -4.06 2.61 18.83
N PHE A 820 -5.35 2.38 18.55
CA PHE A 820 -6.39 3.42 18.46
C PHE A 820 -7.69 2.94 19.11
N PRO A 821 -7.75 2.69 20.43
CA PRO A 821 -8.91 2.04 21.07
C PRO A 821 -10.24 2.80 20.93
N TYR A 822 -10.22 4.05 20.47
CA TYR A 822 -11.41 4.87 20.19
C TYR A 822 -11.66 5.11 18.69
N TRP A 823 -11.04 4.32 17.81
CA TRP A 823 -11.14 4.50 16.35
C TRP A 823 -12.58 4.44 15.84
N TYR A 824 -13.47 3.76 16.57
CA TYR A 824 -14.86 3.58 16.20
C TYR A 824 -15.76 4.73 16.67
N LEU A 825 -15.28 5.64 17.51
CA LEU A 825 -16.05 6.80 17.99
C LEU A 825 -15.92 7.97 17.01
N SER A 826 -17.04 8.56 16.61
CA SER A 826 -17.11 9.78 15.81
C SER A 826 -16.51 10.90 16.62
N GLU A 827 -15.50 11.55 16.03
CA GLU A 827 -14.71 12.57 16.73
C GLU A 827 -13.94 12.06 17.94
N GLY A 828 -13.82 10.73 18.10
CA GLY A 828 -12.95 10.14 19.09
C GLY A 828 -11.53 10.67 18.94
N PRO A 829 -10.80 10.85 20.05
CA PRO A 829 -9.42 11.28 19.99
C PRO A 829 -8.63 10.25 19.19
N LYS A 830 -8.12 10.68 18.03
CA LYS A 830 -7.31 9.82 17.17
C LYS A 830 -5.97 9.53 17.85
N GLN A 831 -5.34 10.54 18.43
CA GLN A 831 -4.11 10.42 19.21
C GLN A 831 -4.01 11.53 20.26
N THR A 832 -3.27 11.28 21.34
CA THR A 832 -3.08 12.24 22.44
C THR A 832 -2.05 13.35 22.15
N ALA A 833 -1.40 13.39 20.97
CA ALA A 833 -0.26 14.31 20.76
C ALA A 833 0.06 14.77 19.30
N THR A 834 -0.88 14.71 18.32
CA THR A 834 -0.60 15.14 16.92
C THR A 834 -1.55 16.23 16.40
N GLU A 835 -1.23 16.79 15.22
CA GLU A 835 -1.92 17.91 14.57
C GLU A 835 -3.38 17.58 14.16
N HIS A 836 -3.74 16.30 14.08
CA HIS A 836 -5.10 15.82 13.79
C HIS A 836 -5.70 15.09 14.99
N ARG A 837 -6.61 15.78 15.70
CA ARG A 837 -7.17 15.26 16.96
C ARG A 837 -8.35 14.30 16.78
N THR A 838 -9.00 14.23 15.62
CA THR A 838 -10.22 13.43 15.39
C THR A 838 -10.11 12.44 14.23
N CYS A 839 -10.82 11.32 14.31
CA CYS A 839 -10.92 10.35 13.22
C CYS A 839 -11.89 10.82 12.12
N PRO A 840 -11.49 10.82 10.82
CA PRO A 840 -12.42 11.00 9.71
C PRO A 840 -13.58 10.01 9.72
N LEU A 841 -14.79 10.49 9.42
CA LEU A 841 -16.03 9.70 9.54
C LEU A 841 -16.03 8.45 8.65
N TRP A 842 -15.47 8.53 7.44
CA TRP A 842 -15.40 7.40 6.50
C TRP A 842 -14.49 6.26 7.01
N HIS A 843 -13.55 6.53 7.94
CA HIS A 843 -12.69 5.48 8.51
C HIS A 843 -13.49 4.54 9.40
N ILE A 844 -14.36 5.12 10.23
CA ILE A 844 -15.18 4.43 11.20
C ILE A 844 -16.05 3.41 10.46
N SER A 845 -16.76 3.88 9.43
CA SER A 845 -17.69 3.03 8.71
C SER A 845 -17.03 1.84 8.03
N GLY A 846 -15.90 2.08 7.35
CA GLY A 846 -15.16 1.01 6.69
C GLY A 846 -14.69 -0.08 7.65
N ASN A 847 -14.15 0.32 8.79
CA ASN A 847 -13.66 -0.62 9.81
C ASN A 847 -14.80 -1.40 10.48
N VAL A 848 -15.93 -0.76 10.80
CA VAL A 848 -17.13 -1.45 11.30
C VAL A 848 -17.66 -2.45 10.27
N ALA A 849 -17.73 -2.06 9.00
CA ALA A 849 -18.11 -2.95 7.92
C ALA A 849 -17.14 -4.14 7.80
N ALA A 850 -15.84 -3.95 8.04
CA ALA A 850 -14.86 -5.04 8.02
C ALA A 850 -15.06 -6.03 9.19
N GLN A 851 -15.41 -5.55 10.39
CA GLN A 851 -15.77 -6.41 11.53
C GLN A 851 -16.93 -7.35 11.16
N ALA A 852 -17.96 -6.83 10.48
CA ALA A 852 -19.10 -7.63 10.04
C ALA A 852 -18.75 -8.53 8.85
N TYR A 853 -18.33 -7.96 7.72
CA TYR A 853 -18.30 -8.68 6.44
C TYR A 853 -16.99 -9.40 6.16
N VAL A 854 -15.86 -8.98 6.75
CA VAL A 854 -14.56 -9.62 6.56
C VAL A 854 -14.32 -10.66 7.65
N LEU A 855 -14.52 -10.28 8.91
CA LEU A 855 -14.29 -11.18 10.05
C LEU A 855 -15.47 -12.11 10.32
N GLY A 856 -16.65 -11.81 9.76
CA GLY A 856 -17.88 -12.56 10.07
C GLY A 856 -18.31 -12.35 11.52
N GLY A 857 -18.02 -11.18 12.10
CA GLY A 857 -18.43 -10.83 13.45
C GLY A 857 -19.96 -10.88 13.58
N LYS A 858 -20.44 -11.33 14.74
CA LYS A 858 -21.87 -11.51 14.99
C LYS A 858 -22.35 -10.71 16.20
N GLY A 859 -23.60 -10.25 16.12
CA GLY A 859 -24.34 -9.65 17.22
C GLY A 859 -23.59 -8.55 17.98
N GLU A 860 -23.38 -8.75 19.28
CA GLU A 860 -22.75 -7.77 20.17
C GLU A 860 -21.30 -7.44 19.78
N ALA A 861 -20.58 -8.40 19.16
CA ALA A 861 -19.21 -8.19 18.74
C ALA A 861 -19.07 -7.11 17.66
N VAL A 862 -20.09 -6.95 16.79
CA VAL A 862 -20.15 -5.86 15.80
C VAL A 862 -20.78 -4.62 16.42
N ARG A 863 -21.88 -4.80 17.17
CA ARG A 863 -22.63 -3.70 17.79
C ARG A 863 -21.77 -2.79 18.68
N ARG A 864 -20.78 -3.32 19.40
CA ARG A 864 -19.89 -2.51 20.25
C ARG A 864 -19.11 -1.42 19.50
N TYR A 865 -18.93 -1.59 18.19
CA TYR A 865 -18.26 -0.62 17.32
C TYR A 865 -19.23 0.34 16.63
N VAL A 866 -20.55 0.17 16.83
CA VAL A 866 -21.56 1.11 16.34
C VAL A 866 -21.66 2.27 17.33
N ASP A 867 -21.15 3.41 16.88
CA ASP A 867 -21.05 4.65 17.63
C ASP A 867 -22.41 5.37 17.85
N ALA A 868 -22.39 6.64 18.29
CA ALA A 868 -23.49 7.58 18.18
C ALA A 868 -23.16 8.72 17.20
N THR A 869 -24.10 9.06 16.31
CA THR A 869 -23.91 10.23 15.44
C THR A 869 -24.38 11.52 16.11
N ARG A 870 -23.69 12.62 15.77
CA ARG A 870 -24.13 14.00 16.06
C ARG A 870 -24.77 14.70 14.86
N PHE A 871 -24.76 14.05 13.68
CA PHE A 871 -25.19 14.68 12.44
C PHE A 871 -26.55 14.16 12.01
N LYS A 872 -27.37 15.06 11.48
CA LYS A 872 -28.63 14.66 10.86
C LYS A 872 -28.34 13.90 9.56
N GLY A 873 -28.94 12.71 9.43
CA GLY A 873 -28.81 11.87 8.25
C GLY A 873 -27.41 11.32 8.02
N ASP A 874 -26.62 11.09 9.07
CA ASP A 874 -25.29 10.50 8.94
C ASP A 874 -25.33 9.15 8.22
N LEU A 875 -24.83 9.14 6.98
CA LEU A 875 -24.93 7.97 6.11
C LEU A 875 -24.04 6.81 6.59
N PHE A 876 -22.91 7.13 7.21
CA PHE A 876 -22.00 6.12 7.75
C PHE A 876 -22.58 5.47 8.99
N TYR A 877 -23.20 6.25 9.86
CA TYR A 877 -23.90 5.69 11.01
C TYR A 877 -25.08 4.80 10.60
N ILE A 878 -25.86 5.22 9.60
CA ILE A 878 -26.92 4.39 8.99
C ILE A 878 -26.34 3.07 8.47
N GLN A 879 -25.23 3.12 7.72
CA GLN A 879 -24.56 1.92 7.20
C GLN A 879 -24.03 1.01 8.31
N ASN A 880 -23.49 1.56 9.39
CA ASN A 880 -22.99 0.80 10.54
C ASN A 880 -24.13 0.12 11.30
N LEU A 881 -25.27 0.80 11.47
CA LEU A 881 -26.48 0.20 12.04
C LEU A 881 -26.96 -0.97 11.18
N VAL A 882 -27.00 -0.81 9.86
CA VAL A 882 -27.37 -1.89 8.93
C VAL A 882 -26.42 -3.08 9.06
N ALA A 883 -25.10 -2.85 9.05
CA ALA A 883 -24.11 -3.91 9.21
C ALA A 883 -24.25 -4.65 10.54
N ALA A 884 -24.52 -3.94 11.63
CA ALA A 884 -24.76 -4.56 12.93
C ALA A 884 -26.09 -5.33 12.96
N ILE A 885 -27.18 -4.82 12.40
CA ILE A 885 -28.46 -5.54 12.30
C ILE A 885 -28.29 -6.84 11.49
N GLU A 886 -27.60 -6.78 10.36
CA GLU A 886 -27.28 -7.93 9.50
C GLU A 886 -26.50 -9.01 10.27
N SER A 887 -25.57 -8.61 11.12
CA SER A 887 -24.76 -9.53 11.94
C SER A 887 -25.55 -10.33 12.99
N TYR A 888 -26.84 -10.03 13.22
CA TYR A 888 -27.74 -10.84 14.05
C TYR A 888 -28.57 -11.85 13.23
N ALA A 889 -28.66 -11.69 11.92
CA ALA A 889 -29.50 -12.51 11.04
C ALA A 889 -28.77 -13.76 10.51
N GLU A 890 -27.44 -13.73 10.50
CA GLU A 890 -26.55 -14.83 10.08
C GLU A 890 -26.11 -15.71 11.26
#